data_AF-A0A2G1UQF4-F1
#
_entry.id   AF-A0A2G1UQF4-F1
#
_cell.length_a   1.000
_cell.length_b   1.000
_cell.length_c   1.000
_cell.angle_alpha   90.00
_cell.angle_beta   90.00
_cell.angle_gamma   90.00
#
_symmetry.space_group_name_H-M   'P 1'
#
loop_
_entity.id
_entity.type
_entity.pdbx_description
1 polymer ?
#
loop_
_entity_poly.entity_id
_entity_poly.type
_entity_poly.pdbx_seq_one_letter_code
_entity_poly.pdbx_strand_id
1 'polypeptide(L)'
;MTTDGALFQRVAIIGLGLIGGSLASAIRNSGVAAVVVGFDKRSDELALGLELGIIDEVAASVADAVTGSDLVVLAVPVRATRAVLEEIRPWLEADALLTDVGSTKTGFVQDVEAVFGGWYPNVIPGHPIAGSEKSGVRAANPQLFVNHKVILTPPDNVDQAQLARLRGLWEHCGATVLTMSVAYHDEVLAATSHLPHLIAFSLVDTLAGEDENLDIFRYAAGGFRDFTRIAASDPVMWHDIFLSNRDAVLRVIDHFTHDLDQLRSAIANQDGATLLRVFSRAKAAREHFSKMLSGQAYVTNNSQNQVTFRLQPGGSIAGDIRVPGDKSISHRSIMLGALADGVTEVKGFLEGEDSLATLQAFRDMGVTIEGPDAGFVRIHGVGINGLQAPRGPLYLGNSGTAMRLFAGLLAAQPFDSELTGDASLSKRPMGRVADPLRAMGAVIDTAEGGRPPLRIRGGQKLTGIHYEMPVASAQVKSCLLLAGLYAEGVTSVTEPAPTRDHTERMLAGFGYPVHRDGATASVTGGGSLSATAIDVPADISSAAFFLVAASIAEGSDLTLRHVGMNPTRVGVINILRLMGADIEVLNERVIGGEPVADLRVRSAKLRGIDIPEEQVPLAIDEFPVLFIAATCAEGETVLRGAEELRVKESDRIQVMADGLAAVGVETTVTADGIIIRGGQAIGGGTVDSHGDHRIAMSFAVASLRASAPIVVTDCANVATSFPGFVELAQGTGIQITAEEG
;
A
#
# COMPACT_ATOMS: atom_id res chain seq x y z
N MET A 1 -2.64 -16.38 32.70
CA MET A 1 -3.20 -15.89 33.97
C MET A 1 -2.11 -15.12 34.69
N THR A 2 -2.00 -13.83 34.40
CA THR A 2 -1.29 -12.84 35.23
C THR A 2 -2.36 -12.09 36.01
N THR A 3 -2.23 -12.06 37.32
CA THR A 3 -3.05 -11.25 38.23
C THR A 3 -2.58 -9.80 38.13
N ASP A 4 -3.18 -9.01 37.24
CA ASP A 4 -3.14 -7.54 37.29
C ASP A 4 -4.55 -7.06 37.66
N GLY A 5 -4.65 -6.07 38.55
CA GLY A 5 -5.92 -5.52 39.00
C GLY A 5 -6.75 -4.93 37.85
N ALA A 6 -8.05 -4.73 38.08
CA ALA A 6 -8.92 -4.09 37.10
C ALA A 6 -8.35 -2.74 36.62
N LEU A 7 -8.34 -2.52 35.30
CA LEU A 7 -7.80 -1.31 34.66
C LEU A 7 -8.53 -0.04 35.12
N PHE A 8 -9.81 -0.19 35.44
CA PHE A 8 -10.65 0.80 36.10
C PHE A 8 -11.25 0.22 37.38
N GLN A 9 -11.35 1.01 38.43
CA GLN A 9 -11.99 0.56 39.67
C GLN A 9 -13.51 0.74 39.61
N ARG A 10 -13.98 1.87 39.09
CA ARG A 10 -15.41 2.19 38.99
C ARG A 10 -15.68 2.98 37.72
N VAL A 11 -16.43 2.37 36.81
CA VAL A 11 -16.84 2.99 35.54
C VAL A 11 -18.28 3.45 35.62
N ALA A 12 -18.53 4.74 35.42
CA ALA A 12 -19.88 5.30 35.27
C ALA A 12 -20.29 5.36 33.79
N ILE A 13 -21.42 4.75 33.46
CA ILE A 13 -22.05 4.83 32.14
C ILE A 13 -23.29 5.70 32.24
N ILE A 14 -23.26 6.89 31.63
CA ILE A 14 -24.36 7.84 31.60
C ILE A 14 -25.10 7.71 30.27
N GLY A 15 -26.28 7.09 30.31
CA GLY A 15 -27.08 6.65 29.17
C GLY A 15 -26.77 5.20 28.83
N LEU A 16 -27.73 4.29 29.04
CA LEU A 16 -27.53 2.88 28.69
C LEU A 16 -27.78 2.68 27.20
N GLY A 17 -29.04 2.72 26.75
CA GLY A 17 -29.37 2.55 25.33
C GLY A 17 -28.65 1.35 24.67
N LEU A 18 -28.45 1.42 23.34
CA LEU A 18 -27.68 0.40 22.62
C LEU A 18 -26.18 0.48 22.95
N ILE A 19 -25.56 1.64 22.73
CA ILE A 19 -24.09 1.78 22.80
C ILE A 19 -23.59 1.71 24.24
N GLY A 20 -24.15 2.51 25.14
CA GLY A 20 -23.74 2.53 26.54
C GLY A 20 -23.98 1.19 27.24
N GLY A 21 -25.11 0.53 26.98
CA GLY A 21 -25.42 -0.80 27.50
C GLY A 21 -24.51 -1.88 26.93
N SER A 22 -24.20 -1.82 25.64
CA SER A 22 -23.22 -2.74 25.01
C SER A 22 -21.84 -2.56 25.63
N LEU A 23 -21.41 -1.32 25.87
CA LEU A 23 -20.11 -1.01 26.47
C LEU A 23 -20.05 -1.46 27.93
N ALA A 24 -21.08 -1.16 28.72
CA ALA A 24 -21.21 -1.62 30.09
C ALA A 24 -21.07 -3.15 30.17
N SER A 25 -21.82 -3.86 29.33
CA SER A 25 -21.79 -5.33 29.27
C SER A 25 -20.43 -5.87 28.81
N ALA A 26 -19.80 -5.24 27.80
CA ALA A 26 -18.47 -5.62 27.32
C ALA A 26 -17.39 -5.43 28.40
N ILE A 27 -17.43 -4.31 29.12
CA ILE A 27 -16.52 -4.00 30.23
C ILE A 27 -16.63 -5.04 31.35
N ARG A 28 -17.86 -5.40 31.73
CA ARG A 28 -18.09 -6.43 32.75
C ARG A 28 -17.57 -7.79 32.30
N ASN A 29 -17.87 -8.18 31.06
CA ASN A 29 -17.48 -9.49 30.53
C ASN A 29 -15.97 -9.62 30.34
N SER A 30 -15.26 -8.53 30.04
CA SER A 30 -13.79 -8.54 29.91
C SER A 30 -13.07 -8.41 31.25
N GLY A 31 -13.78 -8.07 32.34
CA GLY A 31 -13.20 -7.84 33.66
C GLY A 31 -12.29 -6.60 33.72
N VAL A 32 -12.42 -5.68 32.76
CA VAL A 32 -11.57 -4.48 32.68
C VAL A 32 -11.91 -3.43 33.73
N ALA A 33 -13.12 -3.50 34.32
CA ALA A 33 -13.52 -2.71 35.47
C ALA A 33 -13.94 -3.59 36.65
N ALA A 34 -13.68 -3.14 37.89
CA ALA A 34 -14.15 -3.86 39.08
C ALA A 34 -15.65 -3.65 39.33
N VAL A 35 -16.17 -2.45 39.06
CA VAL A 35 -17.61 -2.11 39.19
C VAL A 35 -18.05 -1.22 38.01
N VAL A 36 -19.19 -1.55 37.40
CA VAL A 36 -19.85 -0.71 36.39
C VAL A 36 -21.17 -0.17 36.92
N VAL A 37 -21.30 1.15 36.96
CA VAL A 37 -22.48 1.86 37.47
C VAL A 37 -23.22 2.53 36.32
N GLY A 38 -24.52 2.26 36.22
CA GLY A 38 -25.37 2.85 35.19
C GLY A 38 -26.23 3.99 35.72
N PHE A 39 -26.35 5.05 34.94
CA PHE A 39 -27.41 6.07 35.08
C PHE A 39 -28.14 6.26 33.74
N ASP A 40 -29.47 6.36 33.77
CA ASP A 40 -30.31 6.69 32.63
C ASP A 40 -31.52 7.52 33.13
N LYS A 41 -32.03 8.43 32.31
CA LYS A 41 -33.25 9.20 32.65
C LYS A 41 -34.48 8.30 32.72
N ARG A 42 -34.44 7.14 32.06
CA ARG A 42 -35.50 6.14 32.05
C ARG A 42 -35.25 5.08 33.11
N SER A 43 -36.00 5.17 34.22
CA SER A 43 -35.88 4.23 35.35
C SER A 43 -36.18 2.78 34.98
N ASP A 44 -37.01 2.55 33.95
CA ASP A 44 -37.29 1.23 33.39
C ASP A 44 -36.08 0.61 32.68
N GLU A 45 -35.30 1.42 31.94
CA GLU A 45 -34.07 0.96 31.29
C GLU A 45 -32.98 0.64 32.31
N LEU A 46 -32.89 1.38 33.42
CA LEU A 46 -31.96 1.11 34.52
C LEU A 46 -32.26 -0.20 35.25
N ALA A 47 -33.52 -0.40 35.65
CA ALA A 47 -33.93 -1.63 36.31
C ALA A 47 -33.66 -2.85 35.43
N LEU A 48 -33.92 -2.71 34.13
CA LEU A 48 -33.68 -3.75 33.15
C LEU A 48 -32.18 -4.00 32.90
N GLY A 49 -31.36 -2.95 32.89
CA GLY A 49 -29.90 -3.06 32.80
C GLY A 49 -29.32 -3.88 33.96
N LEU A 50 -29.82 -3.68 35.18
CA LEU A 50 -29.41 -4.47 36.34
C LEU A 50 -29.91 -5.92 36.25
N GLU A 51 -31.19 -6.12 35.90
CA GLU A 51 -31.79 -7.46 35.75
C GLU A 51 -31.04 -8.32 34.71
N LEU A 52 -30.64 -7.72 33.60
CA LEU A 52 -29.91 -8.40 32.53
C LEU A 52 -28.40 -8.54 32.79
N GLY A 53 -27.90 -8.03 33.92
CA GLY A 53 -26.47 -8.03 34.24
C GLY A 53 -25.66 -7.19 33.25
N ILE A 54 -26.21 -6.09 32.76
CA ILE A 54 -25.49 -5.12 31.91
C ILE A 54 -24.63 -4.19 32.78
N ILE A 55 -25.09 -3.88 34.00
CA ILE A 55 -24.41 -3.06 35.01
C ILE A 55 -24.37 -3.80 36.35
N ASP A 56 -23.43 -3.44 37.22
CA ASP A 56 -23.34 -3.96 38.60
C ASP A 56 -24.22 -3.18 39.57
N GLU A 57 -24.31 -1.86 39.38
CA GLU A 57 -25.03 -0.94 40.27
C GLU A 57 -25.89 0.05 39.48
N VAL A 58 -27.06 0.39 40.05
CA VAL A 58 -27.92 1.46 39.55
C VAL A 58 -27.68 2.72 40.38
N ALA A 59 -27.34 3.83 39.73
CA ALA A 59 -27.25 5.12 40.38
C ALA A 59 -28.63 5.79 40.46
N ALA A 60 -28.97 6.35 41.63
CA ALA A 60 -30.23 7.08 41.83
C ALA A 60 -30.19 8.49 41.21
N SER A 61 -29.00 9.05 41.02
CA SER A 61 -28.76 10.33 40.37
C SER A 61 -27.45 10.32 39.58
N VAL A 62 -27.28 11.30 38.69
CA VAL A 62 -26.01 11.52 37.96
C VAL A 62 -24.84 11.73 38.94
N ALA A 63 -25.07 12.40 40.06
CA ALA A 63 -24.06 12.62 41.09
C ALA A 63 -23.59 11.29 41.70
N ASP A 64 -24.52 10.37 42.01
CA ASP A 64 -24.20 9.05 42.57
C ASP A 64 -23.45 8.15 41.59
N ALA A 65 -23.69 8.32 40.28
CA ALA A 65 -22.98 7.60 39.23
C ALA A 65 -21.51 8.07 39.14
N VAL A 66 -21.28 9.38 39.17
CA VAL A 66 -19.96 9.97 38.90
C VAL A 66 -19.05 9.99 40.13
N THR A 67 -19.60 10.13 41.34
CA THR A 67 -18.80 10.19 42.58
C THR A 67 -17.99 8.88 42.76
N GLY A 68 -16.67 9.01 42.94
CA GLY A 68 -15.74 7.88 43.10
C GLY A 68 -15.44 7.09 41.82
N SER A 69 -15.92 7.53 40.65
CA SER A 69 -15.68 6.86 39.37
C SER A 69 -14.39 7.35 38.73
N ASP A 70 -13.47 6.44 38.40
CA ASP A 70 -12.21 6.76 37.74
C ASP A 70 -12.33 6.83 36.20
N LEU A 71 -13.48 6.40 35.66
CA LEU A 71 -13.91 6.66 34.28
C LEU A 71 -15.40 7.00 34.22
N VAL A 72 -15.73 8.06 33.50
CA VAL A 72 -17.10 8.47 33.17
C VAL A 72 -17.27 8.44 31.65
N VAL A 73 -18.26 7.69 31.18
CA VAL A 73 -18.62 7.59 29.76
C VAL A 73 -19.97 8.23 29.52
N LEU A 74 -20.00 9.22 28.62
CA LEU A 74 -21.23 9.85 28.16
C LEU A 74 -21.76 9.14 26.91
N ALA A 75 -22.81 8.35 27.10
CA ALA A 75 -23.54 7.62 26.07
C ALA A 75 -24.96 8.16 25.91
N VAL A 76 -25.05 9.49 25.77
CA VAL A 76 -26.28 10.24 25.55
C VAL A 76 -26.33 10.81 24.12
N PRO A 77 -27.52 11.18 23.60
CA PRO A 77 -27.62 11.88 22.32
C PRO A 77 -26.73 13.12 22.27
N VAL A 78 -26.14 13.41 21.11
CA VAL A 78 -25.12 14.48 20.97
C VAL A 78 -25.60 15.86 21.42
N ARG A 79 -26.91 16.15 21.33
CA ARG A 79 -27.49 17.42 21.80
C ARG A 79 -27.82 17.46 23.29
N ALA A 80 -27.80 16.31 23.97
CA ALA A 80 -27.97 16.21 25.42
C ALA A 80 -26.65 16.32 26.19
N THR A 81 -25.51 16.19 25.50
CA THR A 81 -24.16 16.22 26.06
C THR A 81 -23.94 17.40 27.00
N ARG A 82 -24.17 18.65 26.54
CA ARG A 82 -23.97 19.85 27.36
C ARG A 82 -24.70 19.81 28.70
N ALA A 83 -25.99 19.49 28.68
CA ALA A 83 -26.80 19.43 29.89
C ALA A 83 -26.25 18.40 30.88
N VAL A 84 -25.82 17.24 30.38
CA VAL A 84 -25.20 16.20 31.21
C VAL A 84 -23.84 16.65 31.74
N LEU A 85 -23.02 17.33 30.93
CA LEU A 85 -21.75 17.90 31.38
C LEU A 85 -21.96 18.91 32.52
N GLU A 86 -22.98 19.77 32.43
CA GLU A 86 -23.36 20.72 33.48
C GLU A 86 -23.79 20.01 34.77
N GLU A 87 -24.50 18.87 34.65
CA GLU A 87 -24.92 18.04 35.78
C GLU A 87 -23.76 17.29 36.46
N ILE A 88 -22.81 16.74 35.70
CA ILE A 88 -21.67 15.97 36.26
C ILE A 88 -20.58 16.87 36.83
N ARG A 89 -20.39 18.09 36.29
CA ARG A 89 -19.24 18.96 36.61
C ARG A 89 -19.02 19.15 38.12
N PRO A 90 -20.04 19.37 38.98
CA PRO A 90 -19.81 19.57 40.41
C PRO A 90 -19.29 18.34 41.16
N TRP A 91 -19.43 17.15 40.56
CA TRP A 91 -19.18 15.85 41.19
C TRP A 91 -18.03 15.07 40.53
N LEU A 92 -17.53 15.53 39.38
CA LEU A 92 -16.43 14.91 38.67
C LEU A 92 -15.11 15.10 39.42
N GLU A 93 -14.45 14.01 39.75
CA GLU A 93 -13.15 14.05 40.44
C GLU A 93 -12.04 14.56 39.50
N ALA A 94 -11.01 15.18 40.08
CA ALA A 94 -9.97 15.86 39.32
C ALA A 94 -9.16 14.92 38.42
N ASP A 95 -9.01 13.66 38.84
CA ASP A 95 -8.26 12.59 38.17
C ASP A 95 -9.14 11.61 37.38
N ALA A 96 -10.48 11.76 37.45
CA ALA A 96 -11.42 10.95 36.69
C ALA A 96 -11.30 11.23 35.19
N LEU A 97 -11.19 10.14 34.40
CA LEU A 97 -11.19 10.22 32.95
C LEU A 97 -12.62 10.40 32.44
N LEU A 98 -12.85 11.36 31.54
CA LEU A 98 -14.12 11.61 30.90
C LEU A 98 -14.02 11.32 29.40
N THR A 99 -14.94 10.52 28.89
CA THR A 99 -15.05 10.21 27.46
C THR A 99 -16.51 10.19 27.02
N ASP A 100 -16.73 10.18 25.71
CA ASP A 100 -18.03 10.05 25.09
C ASP A 100 -18.04 8.94 24.05
N VAL A 101 -19.22 8.64 23.52
CA VAL A 101 -19.41 7.70 22.40
C VAL A 101 -20.18 8.33 21.23
N GLY A 102 -20.29 9.66 21.22
CA GLY A 102 -21.09 10.41 20.25
C GLY A 102 -20.47 10.44 18.86
N SER A 103 -21.32 10.54 17.84
CA SER A 103 -20.90 10.48 16.43
C SER A 103 -20.26 11.76 15.87
N THR A 104 -20.17 12.82 16.68
CA THR A 104 -19.61 14.12 16.30
C THR A 104 -18.71 14.65 17.40
N LYS A 105 -17.54 15.23 17.07
CA LYS A 105 -16.51 15.56 18.05
C LYS A 105 -16.37 17.06 18.30
N THR A 106 -16.56 17.88 17.28
CA THR A 106 -16.44 19.35 17.41
C THR A 106 -17.44 19.89 18.42
N GLY A 107 -18.71 19.48 18.33
CA GLY A 107 -19.74 19.89 19.29
C GLY A 107 -19.45 19.43 20.72
N PHE A 108 -18.96 18.20 20.90
CA PHE A 108 -18.57 17.68 22.22
C PHE A 108 -17.45 18.52 22.85
N VAL A 109 -16.40 18.83 22.09
CA VAL A 109 -15.27 19.65 22.56
C VAL A 109 -15.74 21.05 22.95
N GLN A 110 -16.59 21.68 22.13
CA GLN A 110 -17.16 23.00 22.43
C GLN A 110 -18.01 22.99 23.71
N ASP A 111 -18.81 21.95 23.91
CA ASP A 111 -19.61 21.80 25.13
C ASP A 111 -18.72 21.62 26.37
N VAL A 112 -17.65 20.82 26.28
CA VAL A 112 -16.66 20.68 27.35
C VAL A 112 -16.02 22.02 27.69
N GLU A 113 -15.49 22.75 26.70
CA GLU A 113 -14.85 24.03 26.94
C GLU A 113 -15.81 25.06 27.56
N ALA A 114 -17.06 25.10 27.09
CA ALA A 114 -18.08 25.99 27.62
C ALA A 114 -18.44 25.68 29.07
N VAL A 115 -18.53 24.39 29.43
CA VAL A 115 -18.92 23.96 30.77
C VAL A 115 -17.77 24.08 31.77
N PHE A 116 -16.54 23.74 31.37
CA PHE A 116 -15.38 23.74 32.27
C PHE A 116 -14.58 25.06 32.25
N GLY A 117 -14.89 26.00 31.34
CA GLY A 117 -14.20 27.29 31.22
C GLY A 117 -12.84 27.19 30.51
N GLY A 118 -12.67 26.18 29.67
CA GLY A 118 -11.44 25.80 28.99
C GLY A 118 -11.35 24.27 28.84
N TRP A 119 -10.28 23.77 28.22
CA TRP A 119 -10.09 22.33 28.05
C TRP A 119 -9.81 21.64 29.39
N TYR A 120 -10.61 20.63 29.74
CA TYR A 120 -10.41 19.84 30.95
C TYR A 120 -9.37 18.73 30.66
N PRO A 121 -8.24 18.65 31.40
CA PRO A 121 -7.10 17.80 31.05
C PRO A 121 -7.41 16.30 30.88
N ASN A 122 -8.40 15.79 31.62
CA ASN A 122 -8.76 14.38 31.63
C ASN A 122 -9.98 14.07 30.74
N VAL A 123 -10.10 14.78 29.60
CA VAL A 123 -11.13 14.48 28.58
C VAL A 123 -10.47 13.85 27.36
N ILE A 124 -10.99 12.71 26.92
CA ILE A 124 -10.60 12.08 25.66
C ILE A 124 -11.88 11.70 24.92
N PRO A 125 -12.31 12.46 23.90
CA PRO A 125 -13.51 12.14 23.14
C PRO A 125 -13.35 10.83 22.35
N GLY A 126 -14.44 10.05 22.24
CA GLY A 126 -14.44 8.71 21.66
C GLY A 126 -15.65 8.43 20.77
N HIS A 127 -15.48 7.69 19.68
CA HIS A 127 -16.56 7.29 18.78
C HIS A 127 -16.40 5.83 18.36
N PRO A 128 -17.19 4.90 18.92
CA PRO A 128 -17.25 3.54 18.42
C PRO A 128 -17.97 3.51 17.07
N ILE A 129 -17.29 3.01 16.04
CA ILE A 129 -17.86 2.81 14.70
C ILE A 129 -18.57 1.46 14.67
N ALA A 130 -19.61 1.34 15.49
CA ALA A 130 -20.43 0.17 15.65
C ALA A 130 -21.87 0.59 15.96
N GLY A 131 -22.85 -0.19 15.50
CA GLY A 131 -24.25 0.14 15.70
C GLY A 131 -25.19 -0.88 15.09
N SER A 132 -26.46 -0.76 15.42
CA SER A 132 -27.56 -1.56 14.88
C SER A 132 -28.76 -0.66 14.66
N GLU A 133 -29.65 -1.07 13.76
CA GLU A 133 -30.99 -0.54 13.59
C GLU A 133 -31.90 -0.75 14.81
N LYS A 134 -31.46 -1.56 15.79
CA LYS A 134 -32.17 -1.79 17.06
C LYS A 134 -31.82 -0.72 18.09
N SER A 135 -32.73 -0.44 19.02
CA SER A 135 -32.57 0.61 20.02
C SER A 135 -32.91 0.13 21.44
N GLY A 136 -32.45 0.88 22.45
CA GLY A 136 -32.69 0.61 23.87
C GLY A 136 -31.75 -0.45 24.48
N VAL A 137 -31.78 -0.57 25.80
CA VAL A 137 -30.90 -1.44 26.59
C VAL A 137 -31.08 -2.93 26.26
N ARG A 138 -32.27 -3.36 25.82
CA ARG A 138 -32.51 -4.74 25.37
C ARG A 138 -31.72 -5.12 24.12
N ALA A 139 -31.32 -4.12 23.32
CA ALA A 139 -30.51 -4.34 22.14
C ALA A 139 -29.00 -4.39 22.47
N ALA A 140 -28.61 -4.16 23.73
CA ALA A 140 -27.23 -4.23 24.16
C ALA A 140 -26.60 -5.58 23.79
N ASN A 141 -25.41 -5.52 23.20
CA ASN A 141 -24.66 -6.68 22.77
C ASN A 141 -23.21 -6.57 23.28
N PRO A 142 -22.76 -7.46 24.18
CA PRO A 142 -21.39 -7.41 24.71
C PRO A 142 -20.31 -7.62 23.64
N GLN A 143 -20.67 -8.17 22.48
CA GLN A 143 -19.75 -8.36 21.36
C GLN A 143 -19.87 -7.26 20.29
N LEU A 144 -20.63 -6.19 20.54
CA LEU A 144 -20.90 -5.15 19.54
C LEU A 144 -19.62 -4.54 18.95
N PHE A 145 -18.58 -4.41 19.76
CA PHE A 145 -17.34 -3.75 19.36
C PHE A 145 -16.26 -4.72 18.84
N VAL A 146 -16.51 -6.03 18.90
CA VAL A 146 -15.54 -7.04 18.44
C VAL A 146 -15.32 -6.86 16.94
N ASN A 147 -14.05 -6.76 16.52
CA ASN A 147 -13.64 -6.50 15.14
C ASN A 147 -14.18 -5.17 14.55
N HIS A 148 -14.66 -4.25 15.38
CA HIS A 148 -15.05 -2.91 14.97
C HIS A 148 -13.99 -1.89 15.37
N LYS A 149 -14.02 -0.74 14.70
CA LYS A 149 -13.09 0.37 14.97
C LYS A 149 -13.66 1.32 16.01
N VAL A 150 -12.81 1.82 16.89
CA VAL A 150 -13.12 2.93 17.80
C VAL A 150 -12.15 4.05 17.52
N ILE A 151 -12.66 5.26 17.33
CA ILE A 151 -11.85 6.45 17.09
C ILE A 151 -11.76 7.26 18.37
N LEU A 152 -10.54 7.51 18.85
CA LEU A 152 -10.27 8.47 19.91
C LEU A 152 -9.70 9.76 19.31
N THR A 153 -10.12 10.92 19.83
CA THR A 153 -9.61 12.21 19.36
C THR A 153 -8.89 12.97 20.48
N PRO A 154 -7.72 12.48 20.93
CA PRO A 154 -7.01 13.11 22.03
C PRO A 154 -6.52 14.53 21.66
N PRO A 155 -6.45 15.47 22.62
CA PRO A 155 -5.78 16.75 22.43
C PRO A 155 -4.26 16.57 22.32
N ASP A 156 -3.56 17.56 21.75
CA ASP A 156 -2.11 17.49 21.53
C ASP A 156 -1.29 17.29 22.81
N ASN A 157 -1.80 17.78 23.93
CA ASN A 157 -1.18 17.71 25.26
C ASN A 157 -1.82 16.65 26.17
N VAL A 158 -2.46 15.62 25.60
CA VAL A 158 -3.10 14.54 26.37
C VAL A 158 -2.09 13.82 27.28
N ASP A 159 -2.55 13.44 28.48
CA ASP A 159 -1.80 12.50 29.31
C ASP A 159 -1.75 11.12 28.62
N GLN A 160 -0.53 10.70 28.24
CA GLN A 160 -0.28 9.45 27.55
C GLN A 160 -0.68 8.23 28.38
N ALA A 161 -0.61 8.31 29.72
CA ALA A 161 -1.06 7.23 30.58
C ALA A 161 -2.58 7.06 30.51
N GLN A 162 -3.34 8.15 30.56
CA GLN A 162 -4.80 8.11 30.45
C GLN A 162 -5.24 7.66 29.05
N LEU A 163 -4.57 8.13 28.00
CA LEU A 163 -4.83 7.65 26.64
C LEU A 163 -4.58 6.14 26.51
N ALA A 164 -3.47 5.63 27.07
CA ALA A 164 -3.18 4.20 27.07
C ALA A 164 -4.22 3.39 27.86
N ARG A 165 -4.71 3.90 29.00
CA ARG A 165 -5.79 3.27 29.77
C ARG A 165 -7.09 3.19 28.97
N LEU A 166 -7.52 4.28 28.33
CA LEU A 166 -8.74 4.28 27.51
C LEU A 166 -8.61 3.39 26.28
N ARG A 167 -7.44 3.41 25.63
CA ARG A 167 -7.16 2.49 24.53
C ARG A 167 -7.27 1.04 24.99
N GLY A 168 -6.67 0.73 26.13
CA GLY A 168 -6.74 -0.60 26.75
C GLY A 168 -8.18 -1.04 26.99
N LEU A 169 -9.06 -0.16 27.49
CA LEU A 169 -10.48 -0.48 27.68
C LEU A 169 -11.15 -0.99 26.40
N TRP A 170 -10.99 -0.26 25.30
CA TRP A 170 -11.60 -0.61 24.02
C TRP A 170 -10.98 -1.87 23.40
N GLU A 171 -9.67 -2.05 23.52
CA GLU A 171 -8.95 -3.26 23.07
C GLU A 171 -9.42 -4.51 23.84
N HIS A 172 -9.63 -4.41 25.16
CA HIS A 172 -10.21 -5.51 25.95
C HIS A 172 -11.67 -5.81 25.58
N CYS A 173 -12.39 -4.84 25.02
CA CYS A 173 -13.73 -5.05 24.45
C CYS A 173 -13.68 -5.62 23.01
N GLY A 174 -12.50 -5.93 22.48
CA GLY A 174 -12.30 -6.52 21.16
C GLY A 174 -12.28 -5.53 19.99
N ALA A 175 -12.21 -4.22 20.28
CA ALA A 175 -12.16 -3.19 19.26
C ALA A 175 -10.73 -2.87 18.80
N THR A 176 -10.59 -2.40 17.56
CA THR A 176 -9.35 -1.78 17.07
C THR A 176 -9.42 -0.27 17.29
N VAL A 177 -8.49 0.28 18.07
CA VAL A 177 -8.48 1.71 18.40
C VAL A 177 -7.63 2.50 17.40
N LEU A 178 -8.20 3.57 16.87
CA LEU A 178 -7.56 4.54 15.99
C LEU A 178 -7.56 5.92 16.64
N THR A 179 -6.60 6.76 16.28
CA THR A 179 -6.55 8.16 16.73
C THR A 179 -6.57 9.13 15.55
N MET A 180 -7.24 10.27 15.72
CA MET A 180 -7.19 11.39 14.76
C MET A 180 -7.59 12.71 15.42
N SER A 181 -7.39 13.83 14.74
CA SER A 181 -7.85 15.13 15.25
C SER A 181 -9.37 15.26 15.20
N VAL A 182 -9.91 16.12 16.05
CA VAL A 182 -11.36 16.41 16.16
C VAL A 182 -11.93 16.88 14.82
N ALA A 183 -11.27 17.85 14.17
CA ALA A 183 -11.71 18.38 12.89
C ALA A 183 -11.70 17.31 11.79
N TYR A 184 -10.63 16.51 11.73
CA TYR A 184 -10.51 15.46 10.72
C TYR A 184 -11.53 14.34 10.92
N HIS A 185 -11.83 13.97 12.18
CA HIS A 185 -12.92 13.05 12.48
C HIS A 185 -14.23 13.51 11.84
N ASP A 186 -14.67 14.72 12.15
CA ASP A 186 -15.96 15.21 11.68
C ASP A 186 -16.02 15.33 10.14
N GLU A 187 -14.91 15.67 9.49
CA GLU A 187 -14.79 15.67 8.02
C GLU A 187 -14.90 14.27 7.41
N VAL A 188 -14.16 13.29 7.96
CA VAL A 188 -14.19 11.90 7.48
C VAL A 188 -15.58 11.30 7.67
N LEU A 189 -16.21 11.51 8.84
CA LEU A 189 -17.52 10.94 9.13
C LEU A 189 -18.63 11.62 8.34
N ALA A 190 -18.49 12.91 8.01
CA ALA A 190 -19.40 13.58 7.08
C ALA A 190 -19.43 12.85 5.72
N ALA A 191 -18.28 12.49 5.17
CA ALA A 191 -18.19 11.84 3.87
C ALA A 191 -18.53 10.34 3.89
N THR A 192 -18.11 9.63 4.93
CA THR A 192 -18.17 8.14 4.98
C THR A 192 -19.41 7.59 5.69
N SER A 193 -20.09 8.41 6.51
CA SER A 193 -21.27 8.01 7.27
C SER A 193 -22.46 8.93 7.02
N HIS A 194 -22.32 10.25 7.22
CA HIS A 194 -23.46 11.16 7.21
C HIS A 194 -24.05 11.35 5.81
N LEU A 195 -23.22 11.65 4.80
CA LEU A 195 -23.69 11.81 3.43
C LEU A 195 -24.39 10.55 2.88
N PRO A 196 -23.84 9.32 3.04
CA PRO A 196 -24.56 8.10 2.68
C PRO A 196 -25.95 7.98 3.30
N HIS A 197 -26.10 8.28 4.60
CA HIS A 197 -27.42 8.25 5.25
C HIS A 197 -28.34 9.31 4.69
N LEU A 198 -27.85 10.53 4.47
CA LEU A 198 -28.65 11.61 3.89
C LEU A 198 -29.15 11.27 2.49
N ILE A 199 -28.29 10.72 1.64
CA ILE A 199 -28.66 10.28 0.27
C ILE A 199 -29.67 9.13 0.35
N ALA A 200 -29.48 8.18 1.27
CA ALA A 200 -30.43 7.08 1.44
C ALA A 200 -31.81 7.58 1.90
N PHE A 201 -31.88 8.48 2.89
CA PHE A 201 -33.12 9.12 3.33
C PHE A 201 -33.77 9.90 2.17
N SER A 202 -33.00 10.74 1.48
CA SER A 202 -33.50 11.55 0.37
C SER A 202 -34.03 10.70 -0.79
N LEU A 203 -33.36 9.60 -1.14
CA LEU A 203 -33.81 8.71 -2.21
C LEU A 203 -35.11 8.00 -1.84
N VAL A 204 -35.23 7.49 -0.61
CA VAL A 204 -36.45 6.83 -0.14
C VAL A 204 -37.61 7.83 -0.09
N ASP A 205 -37.39 9.03 0.44
CA ASP A 205 -38.41 10.09 0.53
C ASP A 205 -38.88 10.56 -0.87
N THR A 206 -37.94 10.75 -1.79
CA THR A 206 -38.25 11.13 -3.19
C THR A 206 -39.17 10.11 -3.85
N LEU A 207 -38.85 8.82 -3.76
CA LEU A 207 -39.66 7.77 -4.39
C LEU A 207 -40.98 7.50 -3.67
N ALA A 208 -41.03 7.71 -2.35
CA ALA A 208 -42.28 7.58 -1.59
C ALA A 208 -43.31 8.66 -1.97
N GLY A 209 -42.83 9.83 -2.40
CA GLY A 209 -43.65 10.96 -2.85
C GLY A 209 -44.17 10.88 -4.29
N GLU A 210 -43.78 9.87 -5.09
CA GLU A 210 -44.28 9.71 -6.47
C GLU A 210 -45.65 8.99 -6.51
N ASP A 211 -46.51 9.38 -7.46
CA ASP A 211 -47.91 8.90 -7.58
C ASP A 211 -48.03 7.38 -7.83
N GLU A 212 -46.95 6.70 -8.26
CA GLU A 212 -46.87 5.25 -8.53
C GLU A 212 -45.98 4.48 -7.52
N ASN A 213 -45.88 4.95 -6.27
CA ASN A 213 -44.96 4.40 -5.27
C ASN A 213 -45.03 2.86 -5.08
N LEU A 214 -46.21 2.24 -5.15
CA LEU A 214 -46.39 0.80 -4.96
C LEU A 214 -45.72 -0.05 -6.04
N ASP A 215 -45.70 0.41 -7.29
CA ASP A 215 -45.06 -0.33 -8.38
C ASP A 215 -43.54 -0.10 -8.38
N ILE A 216 -43.08 1.12 -8.03
CA ILE A 216 -41.64 1.43 -7.89
C ILE A 216 -40.98 0.53 -6.83
N PHE A 217 -41.59 0.38 -5.66
CA PHE A 217 -41.06 -0.50 -4.62
C PHE A 217 -41.21 -2.00 -4.96
N ARG A 218 -42.19 -2.37 -5.80
CA ARG A 218 -42.39 -3.75 -6.24
C ARG A 218 -41.32 -4.24 -7.23
N TYR A 219 -40.77 -3.32 -8.03
CA TYR A 219 -39.68 -3.62 -8.98
C TYR A 219 -38.28 -3.31 -8.43
N ALA A 220 -38.18 -2.78 -7.20
CA ALA A 220 -36.92 -2.54 -6.54
C ALA A 220 -36.12 -3.85 -6.35
N ALA A 221 -34.99 -3.97 -7.06
CA ALA A 221 -34.10 -5.12 -6.95
C ALA A 221 -33.23 -5.06 -5.67
N GLY A 222 -32.45 -6.12 -5.43
CA GLY A 222 -31.56 -6.22 -4.27
C GLY A 222 -30.63 -5.00 -4.07
N GLY A 223 -30.16 -4.39 -5.17
CA GLY A 223 -29.31 -3.19 -5.10
C GLY A 223 -29.99 -1.98 -4.46
N PHE A 224 -31.29 -1.77 -4.70
CA PHE A 224 -32.04 -0.69 -4.05
C PHE A 224 -32.13 -0.94 -2.55
N ARG A 225 -32.56 -2.15 -2.16
CA ARG A 225 -32.67 -2.56 -0.75
C ARG A 225 -31.35 -2.40 -0.01
N ASP A 226 -30.24 -2.83 -0.62
CA ASP A 226 -28.93 -2.80 0.03
C ASP A 226 -28.41 -1.36 0.17
N PHE A 227 -28.67 -0.50 -0.82
CA PHE A 227 -28.31 0.93 -0.77
C PHE A 227 -29.14 1.72 0.25
N THR A 228 -30.46 1.48 0.31
CA THR A 228 -31.38 2.21 1.20
C THR A 228 -31.56 1.59 2.58
N ARG A 229 -30.90 0.46 2.86
CA ARG A 229 -30.97 -0.23 4.17
C ARG A 229 -30.74 0.70 5.36
N ILE A 230 -29.82 1.65 5.23
CA ILE A 230 -29.44 2.59 6.30
C ILE A 230 -30.45 3.72 6.52
N ALA A 231 -31.41 3.93 5.61
CA ALA A 231 -32.53 4.85 5.83
C ALA A 231 -33.52 4.33 6.90
N ALA A 232 -33.39 3.08 7.35
CA ALA A 232 -34.17 2.54 8.46
C ALA A 232 -33.64 2.96 9.84
N SER A 233 -32.54 3.70 9.91
CA SER A 233 -31.98 4.21 11.17
C SER A 233 -32.85 5.28 11.83
N ASP A 234 -32.64 5.50 13.14
CA ASP A 234 -33.45 6.43 13.94
C ASP A 234 -33.40 7.89 13.41
N PRO A 235 -34.53 8.51 13.05
CA PRO A 235 -34.55 9.83 12.42
C PRO A 235 -34.19 10.96 13.39
N VAL A 236 -34.44 10.81 14.70
CA VAL A 236 -34.11 11.84 15.70
C VAL A 236 -32.60 11.90 15.92
N MET A 237 -31.95 10.75 16.02
CA MET A 237 -30.49 10.65 16.11
C MET A 237 -29.82 11.27 14.88
N TRP A 238 -30.30 10.93 13.68
CA TRP A 238 -29.73 11.46 12.43
C TRP A 238 -29.97 12.95 12.24
N HIS A 239 -31.16 13.45 12.61
CA HIS A 239 -31.43 14.89 12.70
C HIS A 239 -30.38 15.60 13.55
N ASP A 240 -30.10 15.08 14.75
CA ASP A 240 -29.14 15.68 15.67
C ASP A 240 -27.69 15.61 15.14
N ILE A 241 -27.31 14.49 14.52
CA ILE A 241 -25.98 14.34 13.89
C ILE A 241 -25.77 15.36 12.77
N PHE A 242 -26.75 15.53 11.87
CA PHE A 242 -26.63 16.49 10.77
C PHE A 242 -26.51 17.93 11.25
N LEU A 243 -27.24 18.30 12.31
CA LEU A 243 -27.15 19.64 12.90
C LEU A 243 -25.83 19.85 13.66
N SER A 244 -25.34 18.83 14.37
CA SER A 244 -24.08 18.90 15.13
C SER A 244 -22.85 18.93 14.23
N ASN A 245 -22.87 18.27 13.08
CA ASN A 245 -21.77 18.28 12.10
C ASN A 245 -22.11 19.06 10.82
N ARG A 246 -22.89 20.15 10.97
CA ARG A 246 -23.47 20.91 9.86
C ARG A 246 -22.45 21.31 8.81
N ASP A 247 -21.35 21.95 9.22
CA ASP A 247 -20.44 22.59 8.26
C ASP A 247 -19.68 21.56 7.42
N ALA A 248 -19.27 20.42 7.98
CA ALA A 248 -18.63 19.35 7.21
C ALA A 248 -19.63 18.61 6.30
N VAL A 249 -20.85 18.40 6.78
CA VAL A 249 -21.94 17.80 5.99
C VAL A 249 -22.29 18.68 4.78
N LEU A 250 -22.41 20.00 4.95
CA LEU A 250 -22.66 20.91 3.84
C LEU A 250 -21.55 20.87 2.79
N ARG A 251 -20.27 20.91 3.21
CA ARG A 251 -19.13 20.81 2.28
C ARG A 251 -19.19 19.55 1.41
N VAL A 252 -19.52 18.40 2.00
CA VAL A 252 -19.57 17.15 1.24
C VAL A 252 -20.84 17.03 0.37
N ILE A 253 -21.96 17.63 0.78
CA ILE A 253 -23.16 17.75 -0.07
C ILE A 253 -22.85 18.57 -1.31
N ASP A 254 -22.18 19.71 -1.16
CA ASP A 254 -21.82 20.58 -2.29
C ASP A 254 -20.91 19.84 -3.27
N HIS A 255 -19.92 19.11 -2.77
CA HIS A 255 -19.05 18.26 -3.59
C HIS A 255 -19.81 17.14 -4.31
N PHE A 256 -20.70 16.43 -3.61
CA PHE A 256 -21.50 15.36 -4.21
C PHE A 256 -22.44 15.89 -5.29
N THR A 257 -23.08 17.03 -5.03
CA THR A 257 -23.98 17.70 -5.98
C THR A 257 -23.23 18.10 -7.25
N HIS A 258 -22.01 18.64 -7.11
CA HIS A 258 -21.16 18.96 -8.25
C HIS A 258 -20.82 17.71 -9.08
N ASP A 259 -20.38 16.62 -8.45
CA ASP A 259 -20.04 15.36 -9.14
C ASP A 259 -21.30 14.73 -9.80
N LEU A 260 -22.47 14.84 -9.17
CA LEU A 260 -23.74 14.37 -9.74
C LEU A 260 -24.18 15.22 -10.94
N ASP A 261 -23.99 16.54 -10.91
CA ASP A 261 -24.27 17.43 -12.03
C ASP A 261 -23.37 17.16 -13.24
N GLN A 262 -22.11 16.76 -13.01
CA GLN A 262 -21.22 16.28 -14.08
C GLN A 262 -21.79 15.03 -14.75
N LEU A 263 -22.25 14.05 -13.96
CA LEU A 263 -22.87 12.82 -14.49
C LEU A 263 -24.17 13.13 -15.24
N ARG A 264 -25.04 13.98 -14.66
CA ARG A 264 -26.26 14.43 -15.31
C ARG A 264 -25.97 15.08 -16.67
N SER A 265 -24.97 15.96 -16.72
CA SER A 265 -24.56 16.64 -17.96
C SER A 265 -23.98 15.66 -18.98
N ALA A 266 -23.16 14.70 -18.55
CA ALA A 266 -22.63 13.66 -19.42
C ALA A 266 -23.74 12.79 -20.02
N ILE A 267 -24.75 12.40 -19.22
CA ILE A 267 -25.92 11.65 -19.69
C ILE A 267 -26.72 12.48 -20.71
N ALA A 268 -27.03 13.75 -20.38
CA ALA A 268 -27.81 14.63 -21.24
C ALA A 268 -27.12 14.84 -22.61
N ASN A 269 -25.79 14.88 -22.63
CA ASN A 269 -24.99 15.07 -23.83
C ASN A 269 -24.55 13.75 -24.50
N GLN A 270 -24.94 12.59 -23.96
CA GLN A 270 -24.47 11.27 -24.42
C GLN A 270 -22.93 11.12 -24.44
N ASP A 271 -22.23 11.79 -23.51
CA ASP A 271 -20.78 11.72 -23.36
C ASP A 271 -20.36 10.41 -22.67
N GLY A 272 -20.27 9.35 -23.49
CA GLY A 272 -19.86 8.01 -23.04
C GLY A 272 -18.45 7.96 -22.46
N ALA A 273 -17.54 8.83 -22.91
CA ALA A 273 -16.15 8.84 -22.43
C ALA A 273 -16.07 9.33 -20.97
N THR A 274 -16.79 10.40 -20.65
CA THR A 274 -16.88 10.88 -19.26
C THR A 274 -17.54 9.86 -18.35
N LEU A 275 -18.63 9.21 -18.79
CA LEU A 275 -19.30 8.16 -18.02
C LEU A 275 -18.36 6.98 -17.73
N LEU A 276 -17.68 6.47 -18.76
CA LEU A 276 -16.75 5.34 -18.62
C LEU A 276 -15.60 5.68 -17.67
N ARG A 277 -15.05 6.90 -17.75
CA ARG A 277 -14.01 7.40 -16.85
C ARG A 277 -14.48 7.43 -15.40
N VAL A 278 -15.64 8.03 -15.14
CA VAL A 278 -16.18 8.13 -13.77
C VAL A 278 -16.49 6.76 -13.19
N PHE A 279 -17.12 5.87 -13.98
CA PHE A 279 -17.46 4.51 -13.53
C PHE A 279 -16.22 3.65 -13.31
N SER A 280 -15.22 3.74 -14.18
CA SER A 280 -13.95 3.03 -14.01
C SER A 280 -13.22 3.48 -12.74
N ARG A 281 -13.18 4.79 -12.48
CA ARG A 281 -12.60 5.35 -11.25
C ARG A 281 -13.37 4.88 -10.01
N ALA A 282 -14.70 4.90 -10.04
CA ALA A 282 -15.53 4.44 -8.93
C ALA A 282 -15.35 2.93 -8.66
N LYS A 283 -15.30 2.11 -9.72
CA LYS A 283 -15.02 0.67 -9.63
C LYS A 283 -13.65 0.42 -9.03
N ALA A 284 -12.60 1.06 -9.55
CA ALA A 284 -11.23 0.91 -9.04
C ALA A 284 -11.14 1.32 -7.55
N ALA A 285 -11.72 2.46 -7.18
CA ALA A 285 -11.76 2.91 -5.78
C ALA A 285 -12.49 1.90 -4.87
N ARG A 286 -13.58 1.30 -5.34
CA ARG A 286 -14.31 0.25 -4.60
C ARG A 286 -13.49 -1.02 -4.47
N GLU A 287 -12.92 -1.54 -5.54
CA GLU A 287 -12.10 -2.76 -5.51
C GLU A 287 -10.90 -2.58 -4.58
N HIS A 288 -10.25 -1.42 -4.67
CA HIS A 288 -9.19 -1.00 -3.78
C HIS A 288 -9.66 -0.98 -2.31
N PHE A 289 -10.79 -0.35 -2.01
CA PHE A 289 -11.37 -0.34 -0.67
C PHE A 289 -11.77 -1.73 -0.17
N SER A 290 -12.30 -2.59 -1.04
CA SER A 290 -12.63 -3.98 -0.71
C SER A 290 -11.38 -4.80 -0.38
N LYS A 291 -10.29 -4.66 -1.15
CA LYS A 291 -9.02 -5.30 -0.81
C LYS A 291 -8.45 -4.75 0.50
N MET A 292 -8.62 -3.45 0.75
CA MET A 292 -8.21 -2.76 1.98
C MET A 292 -8.97 -3.24 3.22
N LEU A 293 -10.26 -3.56 3.07
CA LEU A 293 -11.09 -4.16 4.12
C LEU A 293 -10.88 -5.66 4.31
N SER A 294 -10.54 -6.41 3.25
CA SER A 294 -10.25 -7.85 3.34
C SER A 294 -8.84 -8.15 3.89
N GLY A 295 -8.08 -7.12 4.26
CA GLY A 295 -6.68 -7.25 4.71
C GLY A 295 -5.71 -7.67 3.59
N GLN A 296 -6.16 -7.71 2.33
CA GLN A 296 -5.35 -8.14 1.18
C GLN A 296 -4.72 -6.99 0.39
N ALA A 297 -5.19 -5.76 0.56
CA ALA A 297 -4.46 -4.56 0.16
C ALA A 297 -4.23 -3.73 1.41
N TYR A 298 -3.09 -3.06 1.50
CA TYR A 298 -2.68 -2.28 2.66
C TYR A 298 -2.39 -3.13 3.90
N VAL A 299 -1.24 -3.80 3.84
CA VAL A 299 -0.38 -3.86 5.02
C VAL A 299 0.04 -2.43 5.37
N THR A 300 -0.87 -1.64 5.95
CA THR A 300 -0.50 -0.44 6.67
C THR A 300 -0.49 -0.76 8.15
N ASN A 301 0.72 -0.71 8.69
CA ASN A 301 1.15 -0.76 10.09
C ASN A 301 1.16 -2.12 10.81
N ASN A 302 2.38 -2.66 10.90
CA ASN A 302 2.95 -3.29 12.10
C ASN A 302 2.30 -4.57 12.64
N SER A 303 1.75 -5.42 11.76
CA SER A 303 1.80 -6.87 11.99
C SER A 303 2.51 -7.46 10.78
N GLN A 304 3.82 -7.68 10.90
CA GLN A 304 4.53 -8.55 9.97
C GLN A 304 3.83 -9.92 10.06
N ASN A 305 2.99 -10.29 9.11
CA ASN A 305 2.80 -11.71 8.84
C ASN A 305 4.19 -12.19 8.42
N GLN A 306 4.91 -12.79 9.36
CA GLN A 306 6.22 -13.38 9.10
C GLN A 306 5.98 -14.58 8.18
N VAL A 307 6.04 -14.34 6.87
CA VAL A 307 6.01 -15.43 5.90
C VAL A 307 7.34 -16.15 6.01
N THR A 308 7.29 -17.44 6.33
CA THR A 308 8.46 -18.31 6.41
C THR A 308 8.39 -19.34 5.30
N PHE A 309 9.47 -19.47 4.52
CA PHE A 309 9.62 -20.55 3.55
C PHE A 309 10.29 -21.75 4.19
N ARG A 310 9.68 -22.92 4.08
CA ARG A 310 10.33 -24.20 4.36
C ARG A 310 10.70 -24.89 3.06
N LEU A 311 11.97 -25.23 2.95
CA LEU A 311 12.58 -25.76 1.73
C LEU A 311 13.09 -27.17 2.01
N GLN A 312 12.65 -28.14 1.22
CA GLN A 312 13.14 -29.51 1.31
C GLN A 312 14.33 -29.72 0.36
N PRO A 313 15.29 -30.58 0.73
CA PRO A 313 16.46 -30.85 -0.08
C PRO A 313 16.13 -31.66 -1.35
N GLY A 314 16.85 -31.36 -2.42
CA GLY A 314 16.79 -32.11 -3.69
C GLY A 314 15.67 -31.69 -4.62
N GLY A 315 15.53 -32.43 -5.74
CA GLY A 315 14.61 -32.12 -6.83
C GLY A 315 15.33 -31.99 -8.17
N SER A 316 14.56 -31.97 -9.24
CA SER A 316 15.01 -31.67 -10.61
C SER A 316 14.07 -30.64 -11.20
N ILE A 317 14.58 -29.74 -12.03
CA ILE A 317 13.79 -28.67 -12.62
C ILE A 317 13.36 -29.07 -14.03
N ALA A 318 12.06 -29.09 -14.27
CA ALA A 318 11.52 -29.40 -15.59
C ALA A 318 10.28 -28.58 -15.90
N GLY A 319 10.03 -28.37 -17.19
CA GLY A 319 8.79 -27.77 -17.69
C GLY A 319 8.99 -26.71 -18.76
N ASP A 320 7.89 -26.04 -19.06
CA ASP A 320 7.80 -24.94 -20.01
C ASP A 320 6.97 -23.83 -19.36
N ILE A 321 7.64 -22.76 -18.93
CA ILE A 321 7.05 -21.72 -18.08
C ILE A 321 7.28 -20.32 -18.64
N ARG A 322 6.43 -19.38 -18.23
CA ARG A 322 6.66 -17.93 -18.39
C ARG A 322 6.65 -17.31 -17.00
N VAL A 323 7.76 -16.67 -16.62
CA VAL A 323 7.84 -15.89 -15.37
C VAL A 323 7.07 -14.57 -15.54
N PRO A 324 6.71 -13.87 -14.43
CA PRO A 324 6.03 -12.58 -14.50
C PRO A 324 6.80 -11.55 -15.34
N GLY A 325 6.06 -10.54 -15.82
CA GLY A 325 6.63 -9.48 -16.66
C GLY A 325 7.69 -8.64 -15.97
N ASP A 326 8.55 -8.02 -16.77
CA ASP A 326 9.57 -7.10 -16.28
C ASP A 326 8.95 -5.90 -15.56
N LYS A 327 9.39 -5.69 -14.31
CA LYS A 327 8.90 -4.59 -13.47
C LYS A 327 9.19 -3.22 -14.08
N SER A 328 10.39 -3.03 -14.63
CA SER A 328 10.84 -1.75 -15.17
C SER A 328 10.05 -1.34 -16.42
N ILE A 329 9.74 -2.31 -17.28
CA ILE A 329 8.91 -2.15 -18.48
C ILE A 329 7.45 -1.95 -18.09
N SER A 330 6.96 -2.67 -17.07
CA SER A 330 5.59 -2.50 -16.55
C SER A 330 5.33 -1.08 -16.05
N HIS A 331 6.25 -0.47 -15.31
CA HIS A 331 6.11 0.94 -14.91
C HIS A 331 6.00 1.89 -16.12
N ARG A 332 6.88 1.68 -17.11
CA ARG A 332 7.00 2.55 -18.28
C ARG A 332 5.85 2.37 -19.26
N SER A 333 5.28 1.17 -19.37
CA SER A 333 4.11 0.93 -20.24
C SER A 333 2.90 1.71 -19.75
N ILE A 334 2.69 1.76 -18.43
CA ILE A 334 1.66 2.62 -17.82
C ILE A 334 1.99 4.10 -18.05
N MET A 335 3.21 4.53 -17.71
CA MET A 335 3.60 5.94 -17.81
C MET A 335 3.47 6.50 -19.22
N LEU A 336 4.03 5.80 -20.20
CA LEU A 336 4.01 6.26 -21.59
C LEU A 336 2.65 6.04 -22.23
N GLY A 337 1.95 4.94 -21.92
CA GLY A 337 0.59 4.69 -22.39
C GLY A 337 -0.40 5.75 -21.91
N ALA A 338 -0.23 6.25 -20.68
CA ALA A 338 -1.05 7.32 -20.13
C ALA A 338 -0.83 8.65 -20.86
N LEU A 339 0.40 8.95 -21.28
CA LEU A 339 0.78 10.20 -21.96
C LEU A 339 0.61 10.14 -23.48
N ALA A 340 0.29 8.97 -24.03
CA ALA A 340 0.15 8.78 -25.46
C ALA A 340 -1.21 9.27 -25.99
N ASP A 341 -1.24 9.59 -27.28
CA ASP A 341 -2.46 9.81 -28.04
C ASP A 341 -3.03 8.45 -28.47
N GLY A 342 -4.23 8.11 -27.98
CA GLY A 342 -4.95 6.88 -28.33
C GLY A 342 -4.99 5.82 -27.21
N VAL A 343 -5.28 4.57 -27.57
CA VAL A 343 -5.43 3.46 -26.63
C VAL A 343 -4.21 2.54 -26.68
N THR A 344 -3.54 2.38 -25.53
CA THR A 344 -2.41 1.45 -25.36
C THR A 344 -2.92 0.16 -24.72
N GLU A 345 -2.64 -0.99 -25.33
CA GLU A 345 -2.94 -2.29 -24.76
C GLU A 345 -1.65 -2.97 -24.29
N VAL A 346 -1.61 -3.37 -23.02
CA VAL A 346 -0.45 -4.01 -22.38
C VAL A 346 -0.83 -5.44 -22.02
N LYS A 347 0.02 -6.40 -22.41
CA LYS A 347 -0.04 -7.81 -22.01
C LYS A 347 1.19 -8.16 -21.19
N GLY A 348 1.08 -9.16 -20.31
CA GLY A 348 2.18 -9.58 -19.46
C GLY A 348 2.58 -8.56 -18.40
N PHE A 349 1.70 -7.59 -18.08
CA PHE A 349 1.94 -6.59 -17.05
C PHE A 349 2.19 -7.25 -15.69
N LEU A 350 3.22 -6.80 -14.97
CA LEU A 350 3.50 -7.26 -13.62
C LEU A 350 2.51 -6.64 -12.64
N GLU A 351 1.62 -7.44 -12.07
CA GLU A 351 0.66 -7.04 -11.02
C GLU A 351 1.29 -6.99 -9.62
N GLY A 352 2.53 -6.52 -9.52
CA GLY A 352 3.22 -6.27 -8.25
C GLY A 352 2.79 -4.94 -7.64
N GLU A 353 2.94 -4.81 -6.32
CA GLU A 353 2.57 -3.61 -5.55
C GLU A 353 3.15 -2.31 -6.15
N ASP A 354 4.43 -2.35 -6.55
CA ASP A 354 5.13 -1.23 -7.19
C ASP A 354 4.42 -0.75 -8.47
N SER A 355 4.07 -1.69 -9.36
CA SER A 355 3.44 -1.39 -10.65
C SER A 355 1.99 -0.94 -10.46
N LEU A 356 1.28 -1.53 -9.49
CA LEU A 356 -0.09 -1.15 -9.13
C LEU A 356 -0.14 0.27 -8.55
N ALA A 357 0.83 0.68 -7.74
CA ALA A 357 0.94 2.05 -7.23
C ALA A 357 1.14 3.06 -8.37
N THR A 358 1.90 2.70 -9.40
CA THR A 358 2.05 3.55 -10.60
C THR A 358 0.73 3.68 -11.35
N LEU A 359 0.02 2.57 -11.55
CA LEU A 359 -1.28 2.55 -12.21
C LEU A 359 -2.31 3.40 -11.45
N GLN A 360 -2.35 3.29 -10.12
CA GLN A 360 -3.25 4.07 -9.29
C GLN A 360 -2.94 5.57 -9.38
N ALA A 361 -1.66 5.96 -9.35
CA ALA A 361 -1.27 7.36 -9.48
C ALA A 361 -1.75 8.00 -10.81
N PHE A 362 -1.73 7.27 -11.92
CA PHE A 362 -2.29 7.78 -13.19
C PHE A 362 -3.82 7.85 -13.19
N ARG A 363 -4.52 6.93 -12.52
CA ARG A 363 -5.98 7.03 -12.31
C ARG A 363 -6.34 8.28 -11.50
N ASP A 364 -5.56 8.57 -10.47
CA ASP A 364 -5.75 9.75 -9.62
C ASP A 364 -5.52 11.05 -10.40
N MET A 365 -4.70 11.00 -11.45
CA MET A 365 -4.45 12.10 -12.40
C MET A 365 -5.39 12.08 -13.63
N GLY A 366 -6.49 11.34 -13.57
CA GLY A 366 -7.57 11.42 -14.56
C GLY A 366 -7.46 10.47 -15.77
N VAL A 367 -6.47 9.57 -15.80
CA VAL A 367 -6.30 8.59 -16.88
C VAL A 367 -7.26 7.42 -16.69
N THR A 368 -7.96 7.03 -17.75
CA THR A 368 -8.84 5.85 -17.71
C THR A 368 -8.01 4.60 -17.99
N ILE A 369 -7.90 3.71 -17.00
CA ILE A 369 -7.14 2.46 -17.10
C ILE A 369 -8.04 1.30 -16.70
N GLU A 370 -8.33 0.41 -17.64
CA GLU A 370 -9.00 -0.87 -17.43
C GLU A 370 -7.97 -1.96 -17.06
N GLY A 371 -8.36 -2.88 -16.18
CA GLY A 371 -7.47 -3.89 -15.61
C GLY A 371 -6.69 -3.39 -14.38
N PRO A 372 -5.59 -4.04 -13.99
CA PRO A 372 -5.08 -5.26 -14.62
C PRO A 372 -6.00 -6.46 -14.40
N ASP A 373 -6.03 -7.36 -15.39
CA ASP A 373 -6.69 -8.66 -15.31
C ASP A 373 -5.79 -9.71 -15.98
N ALA A 374 -5.20 -10.60 -15.19
CA ALA A 374 -4.25 -11.62 -15.65
C ALA A 374 -3.12 -11.04 -16.53
N GLY A 375 -2.54 -9.93 -16.11
CA GLY A 375 -1.49 -9.20 -16.81
C GLY A 375 -1.94 -8.40 -18.03
N PHE A 376 -3.25 -8.28 -18.29
CA PHE A 376 -3.79 -7.40 -19.33
C PHE A 376 -4.21 -6.04 -18.75
N VAL A 377 -3.76 -4.95 -19.37
CA VAL A 377 -4.13 -3.57 -19.03
C VAL A 377 -4.49 -2.82 -20.32
N ARG A 378 -5.58 -2.04 -20.30
CA ARG A 378 -5.93 -1.11 -21.38
C ARG A 378 -5.91 0.31 -20.86
N ILE A 379 -5.08 1.15 -21.47
CA ILE A 379 -4.84 2.53 -21.06
C ILE A 379 -5.40 3.45 -22.13
N HIS A 380 -6.36 4.29 -21.77
CA HIS A 380 -6.85 5.36 -22.62
C HIS A 380 -5.98 6.58 -22.37
N GLY A 381 -4.98 6.77 -23.23
CA GLY A 381 -4.02 7.84 -23.12
C GLY A 381 -4.68 9.21 -23.25
N VAL A 382 -4.18 10.17 -22.47
CA VAL A 382 -4.72 11.53 -22.40
C VAL A 382 -3.89 12.54 -23.20
N GLY A 383 -2.85 12.07 -23.89
CA GLY A 383 -1.85 12.91 -24.53
C GLY A 383 -0.91 13.58 -23.51
N ILE A 384 0.21 14.12 -24.00
CA ILE A 384 1.31 14.61 -23.14
C ILE A 384 0.87 15.73 -22.18
N ASN A 385 -0.15 16.51 -22.53
CA ASN A 385 -0.67 17.62 -21.71
C ASN A 385 -2.04 17.31 -21.07
N GLY A 386 -2.50 16.06 -21.09
CA GLY A 386 -3.86 15.72 -20.65
C GLY A 386 -4.01 15.28 -19.19
N LEU A 387 -2.91 15.19 -18.44
CA LEU A 387 -2.97 14.85 -17.02
C LEU A 387 -3.71 15.93 -16.22
N GLN A 388 -4.41 15.49 -15.17
CA GLN A 388 -5.15 16.36 -14.26
C GLN A 388 -4.50 16.37 -12.88
N ALA A 389 -4.70 17.46 -12.15
CA ALA A 389 -4.22 17.58 -10.78
C ALA A 389 -4.85 16.48 -9.90
N PRO A 390 -4.03 15.70 -9.16
CA PRO A 390 -4.57 14.71 -8.23
C PRO A 390 -5.28 15.41 -7.06
N ARG A 391 -6.32 14.79 -6.50
CA ARG A 391 -7.10 15.34 -5.37
C ARG A 391 -6.32 15.38 -4.05
N GLY A 392 -5.20 14.65 -3.95
CA GLY A 392 -4.36 14.55 -2.77
C GLY A 392 -2.97 13.99 -3.10
N PRO A 393 -2.16 13.64 -2.10
CA PRO A 393 -0.84 13.06 -2.32
C PRO A 393 -0.91 11.74 -3.09
N LEU A 394 0.03 11.54 -4.02
CA LEU A 394 0.22 10.28 -4.74
C LEU A 394 1.05 9.35 -3.87
N TYR A 395 0.40 8.32 -3.31
CA TYR A 395 1.05 7.30 -2.51
C TYR A 395 1.67 6.22 -3.41
N LEU A 396 2.98 6.02 -3.29
CA LEU A 396 3.75 5.15 -4.19
C LEU A 396 4.26 3.86 -3.51
N GLY A 397 3.76 3.54 -2.31
CA GLY A 397 4.19 2.37 -1.55
C GLY A 397 5.71 2.36 -1.32
N ASN A 398 6.38 1.26 -1.67
CA ASN A 398 7.84 1.10 -1.62
C ASN A 398 8.54 1.43 -2.96
N SER A 399 7.81 1.88 -3.98
CA SER A 399 8.34 2.00 -5.34
C SER A 399 9.26 3.21 -5.54
N GLY A 400 10.55 3.00 -5.30
CA GLY A 400 11.59 3.99 -5.62
C GLY A 400 11.68 4.32 -7.12
N THR A 401 11.33 3.37 -7.99
CA THR A 401 11.26 3.61 -9.44
C THR A 401 10.13 4.57 -9.76
N ALA A 402 8.90 4.31 -9.27
CA ALA A 402 7.77 5.17 -9.53
C ALA A 402 8.05 6.61 -9.05
N MET A 403 8.49 6.79 -7.82
CA MET A 403 8.70 8.12 -7.23
C MET A 403 9.71 8.97 -8.00
N ARG A 404 10.81 8.36 -8.45
CA ARG A 404 11.86 9.09 -9.19
C ARG A 404 11.43 9.44 -10.61
N LEU A 405 10.72 8.55 -11.29
CA LEU A 405 10.21 8.83 -12.64
C LEU A 405 9.06 9.86 -12.58
N PHE A 406 8.16 9.74 -11.59
CA PHE A 406 7.12 10.74 -11.34
C PHE A 406 7.69 12.10 -10.99
N ALA A 407 8.80 12.19 -10.25
CA ALA A 407 9.43 13.49 -9.98
C ALA A 407 9.78 14.25 -11.28
N GLY A 408 10.28 13.55 -12.29
CA GLY A 408 10.58 14.16 -13.60
C GLY A 408 9.34 14.51 -14.40
N LEU A 409 8.36 13.59 -14.44
CA LEU A 409 7.09 13.81 -15.13
C LEU A 409 6.29 14.98 -14.55
N LEU A 410 6.19 15.04 -13.22
CA LEU A 410 5.37 16.00 -12.47
C LEU A 410 6.02 17.38 -12.37
N ALA A 411 7.35 17.46 -12.43
CA ALA A 411 8.07 18.73 -12.47
C ALA A 411 7.66 19.63 -13.65
N ALA A 412 7.09 19.05 -14.70
CA ALA A 412 6.67 19.75 -15.91
C ALA A 412 5.16 20.03 -15.98
N GLN A 413 4.36 19.55 -15.03
CA GLN A 413 2.91 19.66 -15.09
C GLN A 413 2.42 21.06 -14.68
N PRO A 414 1.24 21.50 -15.15
CA PRO A 414 0.69 22.82 -14.80
C PRO A 414 0.10 22.88 -13.38
N PHE A 415 0.18 21.80 -12.60
CA PHE A 415 -0.44 21.67 -11.29
C PHE A 415 0.55 21.19 -10.22
N ASP A 416 0.26 21.53 -8.96
CA ASP A 416 1.03 21.08 -7.81
C ASP A 416 0.78 19.59 -7.54
N SER A 417 1.77 18.89 -7.01
CA SER A 417 1.66 17.49 -6.61
C SER A 417 2.53 17.18 -5.39
N GLU A 418 2.10 16.18 -4.61
CA GLU A 418 2.87 15.64 -3.49
C GLU A 418 3.08 14.13 -3.71
N LEU A 419 4.32 13.66 -3.62
CA LEU A 419 4.68 12.25 -3.71
C LEU A 419 5.04 11.71 -2.33
N THR A 420 4.36 10.64 -1.90
CA THR A 420 4.57 9.97 -0.61
C THR A 420 4.85 8.48 -0.80
N GLY A 421 5.31 7.82 0.26
CA GLY A 421 5.64 6.40 0.25
C GLY A 421 5.51 5.78 1.62
N ASP A 422 5.77 4.48 1.71
CA ASP A 422 5.83 3.75 2.98
C ASP A 422 7.05 4.18 3.83
N ALA A 423 7.24 3.53 4.99
CA ALA A 423 8.34 3.80 5.89
C ALA A 423 9.73 3.49 5.29
N SER A 424 9.82 2.58 4.32
CA SER A 424 11.07 2.23 3.62
C SER A 424 11.43 3.31 2.59
N LEU A 425 10.49 3.65 1.70
CA LEU A 425 10.65 4.65 0.65
C LEU A 425 10.91 6.03 1.25
N SER A 426 10.27 6.38 2.36
CA SER A 426 10.45 7.66 3.06
C SER A 426 11.87 7.88 3.61
N LYS A 427 12.69 6.83 3.72
CA LYS A 427 14.10 6.95 4.13
C LYS A 427 15.06 7.12 2.94
N ARG A 428 14.61 6.88 1.71
CA ARG A 428 15.48 6.82 0.53
C ARG A 428 15.78 8.23 0.01
N PRO A 429 17.05 8.54 -0.36
CA PRO A 429 17.41 9.85 -0.87
C PRO A 429 16.83 10.08 -2.27
N MET A 430 16.29 11.29 -2.45
CA MET A 430 15.71 11.82 -3.69
C MET A 430 16.47 13.03 -4.26
N GLY A 431 17.51 13.53 -3.57
CA GLY A 431 18.37 14.60 -4.08
C GLY A 431 18.94 14.33 -5.48
N ARG A 432 19.36 13.09 -5.75
CA ARG A 432 19.87 12.66 -7.07
C ARG A 432 18.92 12.88 -8.25
N VAL A 433 17.62 13.03 -8.02
CA VAL A 433 16.66 13.43 -9.06
C VAL A 433 16.17 14.86 -8.86
N ALA A 434 15.97 15.30 -7.62
CA ALA A 434 15.49 16.65 -7.32
C ALA A 434 16.48 17.75 -7.75
N ASP A 435 17.77 17.55 -7.53
CA ASP A 435 18.82 18.55 -7.82
C ASP A 435 18.96 18.84 -9.32
N PRO A 436 19.09 17.83 -10.22
CA PRO A 436 19.12 18.12 -11.64
C PRO A 436 17.78 18.65 -12.18
N LEU A 437 16.63 18.26 -11.60
CA LEU A 437 15.35 18.86 -11.97
C LEU A 437 15.27 20.35 -11.56
N ARG A 438 15.80 20.73 -10.39
CA ARG A 438 15.93 22.14 -10.00
C ARG A 438 16.83 22.91 -10.97
N ALA A 439 17.90 22.28 -11.45
CA ALA A 439 18.76 22.86 -12.49
C ALA A 439 18.02 23.06 -13.85
N MET A 440 17.00 22.25 -14.14
CA MET A 440 16.09 22.46 -15.27
C MET A 440 15.05 23.56 -15.03
N GLY A 441 14.92 24.09 -13.81
CA GLY A 441 13.93 25.11 -13.45
C GLY A 441 12.74 24.60 -12.64
N ALA A 442 12.74 23.34 -12.21
CA ALA A 442 11.68 22.79 -11.36
C ALA A 442 11.75 23.36 -9.93
N VAL A 443 10.59 23.50 -9.29
CA VAL A 443 10.49 23.86 -7.87
C VAL A 443 10.03 22.64 -7.09
N ILE A 444 10.96 22.02 -6.38
CA ILE A 444 10.75 20.77 -5.64
C ILE A 444 11.23 20.95 -4.21
N ASP A 445 10.32 20.86 -3.25
CA ASP A 445 10.62 20.80 -1.82
C ASP A 445 10.69 19.34 -1.38
N THR A 446 11.70 19.03 -0.56
CA THR A 446 11.92 17.70 0.01
C THR A 446 11.93 17.80 1.53
N ALA A 447 11.58 16.73 2.22
CA ALA A 447 11.82 16.62 3.66
C ALA A 447 13.32 16.63 3.99
N GLU A 448 13.62 16.67 5.30
CA GLU A 448 14.99 16.68 5.83
C GLU A 448 15.85 15.55 5.21
N GLY A 449 17.08 15.90 4.82
CA GLY A 449 18.00 14.96 4.17
C GLY A 449 17.67 14.65 2.70
N GLY A 450 16.80 15.43 2.06
CA GLY A 450 16.46 15.24 0.64
C GLY A 450 15.59 14.01 0.41
N ARG A 451 14.65 13.74 1.31
CA ARG A 451 13.81 12.53 1.37
C ARG A 451 12.33 12.85 1.08
N PRO A 452 11.48 11.84 0.83
CA PRO A 452 10.04 12.02 0.77
C PRO A 452 9.46 12.55 2.11
N PRO A 453 8.30 13.21 2.10
CA PRO A 453 7.50 13.58 0.93
C PRO A 453 8.20 14.58 0.00
N LEU A 454 7.90 14.48 -1.31
CA LEU A 454 8.33 15.46 -2.31
C LEU A 454 7.14 16.33 -2.68
N ARG A 455 7.25 17.64 -2.50
CA ARG A 455 6.24 18.61 -2.95
C ARG A 455 6.75 19.31 -4.19
N ILE A 456 6.08 19.11 -5.30
CA ILE A 456 6.47 19.61 -6.62
C ILE A 456 5.46 20.70 -6.99
N ARG A 457 5.95 21.93 -7.17
CA ARG A 457 5.11 23.05 -7.61
C ARG A 457 4.98 23.03 -9.13
N GLY A 458 3.75 23.10 -9.61
CA GLY A 458 3.43 23.09 -11.03
C GLY A 458 3.63 24.43 -11.72
N GLY A 459 3.35 24.46 -13.01
CA GLY A 459 3.35 25.67 -13.84
C GLY A 459 4.74 26.25 -14.10
N GLN A 460 5.80 25.51 -13.80
CA GLN A 460 7.18 25.92 -14.07
C GLN A 460 7.52 25.69 -15.55
N LYS A 461 8.35 26.56 -16.12
CA LYS A 461 8.92 26.35 -17.45
C LYS A 461 10.26 25.65 -17.30
N LEU A 462 10.35 24.41 -17.76
CA LEU A 462 11.60 23.67 -17.73
C LEU A 462 12.45 24.02 -18.96
N THR A 463 13.77 24.10 -18.78
CA THR A 463 14.75 24.24 -19.86
C THR A 463 15.58 22.96 -19.95
N GLY A 464 15.83 22.49 -21.17
CA GLY A 464 16.68 21.33 -21.40
C GLY A 464 18.12 21.58 -20.93
N ILE A 465 18.73 20.57 -20.34
CA ILE A 465 20.11 20.63 -19.82
C ILE A 465 20.96 19.50 -20.41
N HIS A 466 22.28 19.68 -20.38
CA HIS A 466 23.23 18.57 -20.46
C HIS A 466 23.65 18.18 -19.05
N TYR A 467 23.38 16.93 -18.66
CA TYR A 467 23.67 16.43 -17.32
C TYR A 467 24.65 15.27 -17.37
N GLU A 468 25.86 15.50 -16.88
CA GLU A 468 26.84 14.44 -16.61
C GLU A 468 26.51 13.78 -15.27
N MET A 469 26.07 12.53 -15.31
CA MET A 469 25.55 11.86 -14.15
C MET A 469 26.70 11.41 -13.23
N PRO A 470 26.70 11.78 -11.93
CA PRO A 470 27.82 11.46 -11.04
C PRO A 470 27.92 9.97 -10.69
N VAL A 471 26.82 9.22 -10.80
CA VAL A 471 26.72 7.79 -10.48
C VAL A 471 25.82 7.11 -11.51
N ALA A 472 26.17 5.91 -11.96
CA ALA A 472 25.37 5.14 -12.90
C ALA A 472 23.96 4.83 -12.35
N SER A 473 22.93 5.54 -12.82
CA SER A 473 21.55 5.32 -12.38
C SER A 473 20.52 5.49 -13.52
N ALA A 474 19.95 4.37 -13.96
CA ALA A 474 18.88 4.37 -14.96
C ALA A 474 17.67 5.20 -14.53
N GLN A 475 17.38 5.28 -13.22
CA GLN A 475 16.25 6.05 -12.70
C GLN A 475 16.47 7.56 -12.80
N VAL A 476 17.69 8.05 -12.57
CA VAL A 476 18.04 9.47 -12.75
C VAL A 476 17.98 9.83 -14.24
N LYS A 477 18.58 9.02 -15.11
CA LYS A 477 18.46 9.19 -16.57
C LYS A 477 16.99 9.25 -17.00
N SER A 478 16.18 8.28 -16.58
CA SER A 478 14.76 8.21 -16.94
C SER A 478 13.98 9.43 -16.46
N CYS A 479 14.24 9.87 -15.23
CA CYS A 479 13.62 11.07 -14.64
C CYS A 479 13.86 12.31 -15.51
N LEU A 480 15.11 12.56 -15.90
CA LEU A 480 15.48 13.72 -16.69
C LEU A 480 15.00 13.64 -18.14
N LEU A 481 15.01 12.45 -18.75
CA LEU A 481 14.44 12.26 -20.09
C LEU A 481 12.91 12.49 -20.09
N LEU A 482 12.19 12.05 -19.05
CA LEU A 482 10.76 12.30 -18.90
C LEU A 482 10.45 13.79 -18.70
N ALA A 483 11.23 14.50 -17.88
CA ALA A 483 11.13 15.95 -17.76
C ALA A 483 11.47 16.66 -19.09
N GLY A 484 12.44 16.12 -19.82
CA GLY A 484 12.88 16.60 -21.13
C GLY A 484 11.83 16.51 -22.23
N LEU A 485 10.79 15.69 -22.08
CA LEU A 485 9.67 15.66 -23.03
C LEU A 485 8.90 17.00 -23.06
N TYR A 486 8.93 17.74 -21.95
CA TYR A 486 8.22 19.00 -21.76
C TYR A 486 9.13 20.24 -21.80
N ALA A 487 10.44 20.05 -21.64
CA ALA A 487 11.39 21.15 -21.49
C ALA A 487 11.64 21.88 -22.82
N GLU A 488 11.93 23.18 -22.74
CA GLU A 488 12.38 23.94 -23.91
C GLU A 488 13.80 23.51 -24.31
N GLY A 489 13.96 23.09 -25.57
CA GLY A 489 15.25 22.67 -26.12
C GLY A 489 15.55 21.18 -25.94
N VAL A 490 16.84 20.86 -25.82
CA VAL A 490 17.35 19.48 -25.76
C VAL A 490 17.77 19.14 -24.33
N THR A 491 17.23 18.05 -23.80
CA THR A 491 17.72 17.44 -22.56
C THR A 491 18.60 16.25 -22.91
N SER A 492 19.81 16.22 -22.37
CA SER A 492 20.78 15.15 -22.60
C SER A 492 21.38 14.69 -21.28
N VAL A 493 21.58 13.37 -21.15
CA VAL A 493 22.12 12.73 -19.95
C VAL A 493 23.26 11.82 -20.36
N THR A 494 24.44 12.05 -19.78
CA THR A 494 25.64 11.23 -20.01
C THR A 494 25.88 10.33 -18.80
N GLU A 495 25.94 9.02 -19.04
CA GLU A 495 26.11 8.02 -17.98
C GLU A 495 27.61 7.69 -17.77
N PRO A 496 28.10 7.57 -16.53
CA PRO A 496 29.50 7.22 -16.26
C PRO A 496 29.79 5.74 -16.53
N ALA A 497 28.75 4.90 -16.51
CA ALA A 497 28.78 3.50 -16.91
C ALA A 497 27.42 3.13 -17.51
N PRO A 498 27.34 2.09 -18.37
CA PRO A 498 26.08 1.66 -18.97
C PRO A 498 25.02 1.34 -17.92
N THR A 499 23.82 1.90 -18.08
CA THR A 499 22.64 1.51 -17.29
C THR A 499 21.53 0.99 -18.20
N ARG A 500 20.46 0.46 -17.59
CA ARG A 500 19.25 0.02 -18.30
C ARG A 500 18.73 1.12 -19.24
N ASP A 501 18.34 0.72 -20.45
CA ASP A 501 17.87 1.64 -21.51
C ASP A 501 16.38 1.50 -21.87
N HIS A 502 15.59 0.93 -20.95
CA HIS A 502 14.15 0.70 -21.14
C HIS A 502 13.38 2.00 -21.44
N THR A 503 13.78 3.14 -20.87
CA THR A 503 13.09 4.42 -21.13
C THR A 503 13.30 4.85 -22.56
N GLU A 504 14.54 4.79 -23.04
CA GLU A 504 14.93 5.17 -24.39
C GLU A 504 14.24 4.28 -25.43
N ARG A 505 14.25 2.97 -25.22
CA ARG A 505 13.60 1.99 -26.11
C ARG A 505 12.10 2.19 -26.16
N MET A 506 11.45 2.36 -25.01
CA MET A 506 10.01 2.52 -24.97
C MET A 506 9.59 3.89 -25.51
N LEU A 507 10.31 4.98 -25.22
CA LEU A 507 10.05 6.28 -25.85
C LEU A 507 10.07 6.17 -27.38
N ALA A 508 11.10 5.53 -27.94
CA ALA A 508 11.17 5.26 -29.38
C ALA A 508 10.01 4.38 -29.88
N GLY A 509 9.63 3.36 -29.10
CA GLY A 509 8.48 2.48 -29.40
C GLY A 509 7.12 3.18 -29.39
N PHE A 510 6.97 4.23 -28.57
CA PHE A 510 5.82 5.14 -28.56
C PHE A 510 5.98 6.30 -29.57
N GLY A 511 6.96 6.24 -30.47
CA GLY A 511 7.14 7.22 -31.55
C GLY A 511 7.85 8.51 -31.13
N TYR A 512 8.41 8.59 -29.92
CA TYR A 512 9.18 9.75 -29.47
C TYR A 512 10.66 9.61 -29.89
N PRO A 513 11.23 10.55 -30.67
CA PRO A 513 12.63 10.46 -31.08
C PRO A 513 13.59 10.55 -29.89
N VAL A 514 14.45 9.54 -29.76
CA VAL A 514 15.55 9.51 -28.78
C VAL A 514 16.87 9.39 -29.54
N HIS A 515 17.79 10.33 -29.32
CA HIS A 515 19.12 10.29 -29.91
C HIS A 515 20.13 9.77 -28.90
N ARG A 516 20.99 8.83 -29.33
CA ARG A 516 22.03 8.22 -28.51
C ARG A 516 23.39 8.39 -29.18
N ASP A 517 24.33 8.96 -28.46
CA ASP A 517 25.73 9.11 -28.86
C ASP A 517 26.63 8.57 -27.74
N GLY A 518 27.19 7.37 -27.96
CA GLY A 518 27.94 6.66 -26.93
C GLY A 518 27.16 6.49 -25.62
N ALA A 519 27.66 7.10 -24.55
CA ALA A 519 27.06 7.08 -23.22
C ALA A 519 25.99 8.16 -22.99
N THR A 520 25.73 9.02 -23.98
CA THR A 520 24.76 10.13 -23.87
C THR A 520 23.45 9.77 -24.54
N ALA A 521 22.35 9.85 -23.79
CA ALA A 521 20.98 9.78 -24.31
C ALA A 521 20.35 11.17 -24.30
N SER A 522 19.56 11.51 -25.32
CA SER A 522 18.96 12.84 -25.47
C SER A 522 17.58 12.84 -26.10
N VAL A 523 16.75 13.79 -25.66
CA VAL A 523 15.40 14.06 -26.16
C VAL A 523 15.24 15.57 -26.39
N THR A 524 14.44 15.94 -27.39
CA THR A 524 14.00 17.33 -27.60
C THR A 524 12.57 17.47 -27.12
N GLY A 525 12.26 18.49 -26.34
CA GLY A 525 10.91 18.68 -25.81
C GLY A 525 9.90 19.17 -26.84
N GLY A 526 8.60 19.02 -26.51
CA GLY A 526 7.48 19.44 -27.36
C GLY A 526 7.02 18.40 -28.38
N GLY A 527 7.49 17.15 -28.28
CA GLY A 527 7.01 16.03 -29.09
C GLY A 527 5.66 15.47 -28.62
N SER A 528 5.22 14.39 -29.28
CA SER A 528 4.04 13.61 -28.88
C SER A 528 4.38 12.12 -28.79
N LEU A 529 3.53 11.38 -28.09
CA LEU A 529 3.62 9.92 -27.93
C LEU A 529 2.41 9.32 -28.63
N SER A 530 2.60 8.26 -29.42
CA SER A 530 1.52 7.53 -30.09
C SER A 530 1.25 6.22 -29.37
N ALA A 531 -0.01 5.94 -29.07
CA ALA A 531 -0.40 4.72 -28.37
C ALA A 531 -0.06 3.48 -29.20
N THR A 532 0.29 2.38 -28.52
CA THR A 532 0.73 1.14 -29.17
C THR A 532 0.36 -0.10 -28.35
N ALA A 533 0.57 -1.28 -28.92
CA ALA A 533 0.45 -2.54 -28.19
C ALA A 533 1.80 -2.95 -27.60
N ILE A 534 1.80 -3.37 -26.34
CA ILE A 534 3.01 -3.79 -25.60
C ILE A 534 2.76 -5.19 -25.05
N ASP A 535 3.59 -6.15 -25.44
CA ASP A 535 3.73 -7.42 -24.71
C ASP A 535 4.98 -7.30 -23.83
N VAL A 536 4.77 -7.18 -22.53
CA VAL A 536 5.85 -7.00 -21.56
C VAL A 536 6.67 -8.30 -21.50
N PRO A 537 7.98 -8.23 -21.80
CA PRO A 537 8.86 -9.38 -21.69
C PRO A 537 8.86 -9.95 -20.28
N ALA A 538 9.02 -11.26 -20.15
CA ALA A 538 9.21 -11.91 -18.86
C ALA A 538 10.52 -11.39 -18.22
N ASP A 539 10.48 -11.07 -16.93
CA ASP A 539 11.60 -10.43 -16.24
C ASP A 539 12.80 -11.38 -16.17
N ILE A 540 13.94 -10.96 -16.70
CA ILE A 540 15.18 -11.73 -16.62
C ILE A 540 15.67 -11.88 -15.18
N SER A 541 15.38 -10.92 -14.31
CA SER A 541 15.68 -11.03 -12.87
C SER A 541 14.89 -12.16 -12.22
N SER A 542 13.63 -12.35 -12.62
CA SER A 542 12.79 -13.45 -12.17
C SER A 542 13.20 -14.77 -12.82
N ALA A 543 13.55 -14.74 -14.11
CA ALA A 543 14.04 -15.90 -14.83
C ALA A 543 15.38 -16.41 -14.26
N ALA A 544 16.24 -15.53 -13.74
CA ALA A 544 17.53 -15.88 -13.17
C ALA A 544 17.47 -16.99 -12.11
N PHE A 545 16.43 -16.98 -11.25
CA PHE A 545 16.24 -18.04 -10.25
C PHE A 545 16.10 -19.42 -10.91
N PHE A 546 15.31 -19.50 -11.98
CA PHE A 546 15.06 -20.73 -12.71
C PHE A 546 16.22 -21.11 -13.65
N LEU A 547 16.93 -20.11 -14.22
CA LEU A 547 18.16 -20.34 -14.99
C LEU A 547 19.22 -21.03 -14.10
N VAL A 548 19.44 -20.51 -12.89
CA VAL A 548 20.38 -21.13 -11.94
C VAL A 548 19.86 -22.48 -11.46
N ALA A 549 18.59 -22.57 -11.06
CA ALA A 549 17.98 -23.81 -10.57
C ALA A 549 18.14 -24.97 -11.57
N ALA A 550 17.79 -24.75 -12.84
CA ALA A 550 17.95 -25.75 -13.89
C ALA A 550 19.42 -26.04 -14.21
N SER A 551 20.33 -25.08 -14.04
CA SER A 551 21.76 -25.30 -14.25
C SER A 551 22.38 -26.20 -13.17
N ILE A 552 22.00 -26.01 -11.90
CA ILE A 552 22.64 -26.70 -10.76
C ILE A 552 21.97 -28.02 -10.37
N ALA A 553 20.66 -28.19 -10.61
CA ALA A 553 19.93 -29.39 -10.23
C ALA A 553 20.12 -30.50 -11.27
N GLU A 554 20.53 -31.69 -10.84
CA GLU A 554 20.84 -32.81 -11.74
C GLU A 554 19.59 -33.27 -12.53
N GLY A 555 19.76 -33.56 -13.82
CA GLY A 555 18.69 -34.08 -14.67
C GLY A 555 17.65 -33.04 -15.10
N SER A 556 17.92 -31.75 -14.92
CA SER A 556 17.00 -30.67 -15.26
C SER A 556 16.99 -30.31 -16.75
N ASP A 557 15.80 -29.95 -17.26
CA ASP A 557 15.57 -29.41 -18.61
C ASP A 557 14.33 -28.51 -18.57
N LEU A 558 14.57 -27.20 -18.62
CA LEU A 558 13.54 -26.17 -18.46
C LEU A 558 13.53 -25.24 -19.67
N THR A 559 12.35 -24.89 -20.16
CA THR A 559 12.18 -23.78 -21.11
C THR A 559 11.50 -22.59 -20.43
N LEU A 560 12.17 -21.44 -20.44
CA LEU A 560 11.65 -20.15 -20.00
C LEU A 560 11.22 -19.35 -21.23
N ARG A 561 9.92 -19.12 -21.37
CA ARG A 561 9.35 -18.41 -22.52
C ARG A 561 9.48 -16.92 -22.37
N HIS A 562 9.75 -16.26 -23.49
CA HIS A 562 9.54 -14.82 -23.64
C HIS A 562 10.36 -13.96 -22.67
N VAL A 563 11.59 -14.38 -22.34
CA VAL A 563 12.50 -13.66 -21.44
C VAL A 563 13.06 -12.43 -22.14
N GLY A 564 13.09 -11.30 -21.45
CA GLY A 564 13.73 -10.08 -21.93
C GLY A 564 15.23 -10.27 -22.12
N MET A 565 15.73 -10.00 -23.33
CA MET A 565 17.13 -10.17 -23.75
C MET A 565 17.84 -8.83 -23.93
N ASN A 566 17.41 -7.80 -23.19
CA ASN A 566 18.01 -6.47 -23.30
C ASN A 566 19.51 -6.55 -22.96
N PRO A 567 20.43 -6.08 -23.82
CA PRO A 567 21.88 -6.16 -23.59
C PRO A 567 22.34 -5.59 -22.26
N THR A 568 21.59 -4.63 -21.70
CA THR A 568 21.86 -4.00 -20.41
C THR A 568 21.41 -4.83 -19.20
N ARG A 569 20.84 -6.02 -19.43
CA ARG A 569 20.23 -6.91 -18.41
C ARG A 569 20.65 -8.38 -18.50
N VAL A 570 21.32 -8.79 -19.58
CA VAL A 570 21.68 -10.20 -19.83
C VAL A 570 22.95 -10.66 -19.12
N GLY A 571 23.48 -9.88 -18.17
CA GLY A 571 24.72 -10.19 -17.47
C GLY A 571 24.69 -11.57 -16.80
N VAL A 572 23.55 -11.97 -16.21
CA VAL A 572 23.37 -13.30 -15.61
C VAL A 572 23.55 -14.44 -16.63
N ILE A 573 23.06 -14.29 -17.85
CA ILE A 573 23.19 -15.30 -18.92
C ILE A 573 24.67 -15.38 -19.35
N ASN A 574 25.32 -14.24 -19.50
CA ASN A 574 26.73 -14.17 -19.87
C ASN A 574 27.61 -14.84 -18.80
N ILE A 575 27.40 -14.51 -17.53
CA ILE A 575 28.12 -15.08 -16.39
C ILE A 575 27.89 -16.60 -16.31
N LEU A 576 26.64 -17.06 -16.37
CA LEU A 576 26.34 -18.50 -16.33
C LEU A 576 26.99 -19.27 -17.48
N ARG A 577 27.00 -18.71 -18.70
CA ARG A 577 27.71 -19.31 -19.84
C ARG A 577 29.22 -19.35 -19.64
N LEU A 578 29.82 -18.31 -19.06
CA LEU A 578 31.25 -18.31 -18.70
C LEU A 578 31.56 -19.38 -17.64
N MET A 579 30.63 -19.62 -16.71
CA MET A 579 30.72 -20.71 -15.75
C MET A 579 30.48 -22.10 -16.39
N GLY A 580 30.02 -22.18 -17.64
CA GLY A 580 29.79 -23.44 -18.36
C GLY A 580 28.35 -23.96 -18.34
N ALA A 581 27.36 -23.12 -18.03
CA ALA A 581 25.95 -23.49 -18.10
C ALA A 581 25.49 -23.80 -19.54
N ASP A 582 24.61 -24.80 -19.68
CA ASP A 582 23.97 -25.15 -20.96
C ASP A 582 22.69 -24.33 -21.15
N ILE A 583 22.85 -23.14 -21.72
CA ILE A 583 21.75 -22.20 -22.00
C ILE A 583 21.66 -21.95 -23.51
N GLU A 584 20.59 -22.47 -24.11
CA GLU A 584 20.24 -22.31 -25.52
C GLU A 584 19.22 -21.17 -25.68
N VAL A 585 19.50 -20.23 -26.59
CA VAL A 585 18.61 -19.10 -26.91
C VAL A 585 17.81 -19.48 -28.15
N LEU A 586 16.48 -19.41 -28.04
CA LEU A 586 15.52 -19.83 -29.05
C LEU A 586 14.55 -18.68 -29.38
N ASN A 587 13.96 -18.70 -30.57
CA ASN A 587 12.87 -17.78 -30.96
C ASN A 587 13.17 -16.28 -30.71
N GLU A 588 14.39 -15.83 -31.02
CA GLU A 588 14.78 -14.42 -30.88
C GLU A 588 13.88 -13.50 -31.71
N ARG A 589 13.38 -12.45 -31.07
CA ARG A 589 12.45 -11.48 -31.67
C ARG A 589 12.56 -10.14 -30.95
N VAL A 590 11.94 -9.11 -31.53
CA VAL A 590 11.83 -7.77 -30.92
C VAL A 590 10.36 -7.45 -30.71
N ILE A 591 9.99 -7.02 -29.51
CA ILE A 591 8.62 -6.64 -29.16
C ILE A 591 8.65 -5.31 -28.40
N GLY A 592 7.93 -4.31 -28.91
CA GLY A 592 7.90 -2.98 -28.28
C GLY A 592 9.29 -2.31 -28.16
N GLY A 593 10.24 -2.64 -29.04
CA GLY A 593 11.63 -2.15 -28.99
C GLY A 593 12.56 -2.94 -28.05
N GLU A 594 12.03 -3.92 -27.32
CA GLU A 594 12.80 -4.80 -26.44
C GLU A 594 13.10 -6.13 -27.12
N PRO A 595 14.37 -6.61 -27.11
CA PRO A 595 14.69 -7.94 -27.58
C PRO A 595 14.18 -8.99 -26.59
N VAL A 596 13.66 -10.09 -27.12
CA VAL A 596 13.02 -11.17 -26.37
C VAL A 596 13.42 -12.51 -26.96
N ALA A 597 13.61 -13.52 -26.12
CA ALA A 597 13.86 -14.89 -26.56
C ALA A 597 13.21 -15.91 -25.62
N ASP A 598 13.13 -17.15 -26.07
CA ASP A 598 12.87 -18.28 -25.18
C ASP A 598 14.24 -18.87 -24.79
N LEU A 599 14.42 -19.24 -23.53
CA LEU A 599 15.68 -19.78 -23.01
C LEU A 599 15.46 -21.23 -22.57
N ARG A 600 16.14 -22.17 -23.21
CA ARG A 600 16.18 -23.56 -22.75
C ARG A 600 17.45 -23.79 -21.94
N VAL A 601 17.29 -24.26 -20.71
CA VAL A 601 18.39 -24.51 -19.79
C VAL A 601 18.40 -25.95 -19.34
N ARG A 602 19.56 -26.58 -19.42
CA ARG A 602 19.79 -27.96 -19.00
C ARG A 602 20.84 -28.01 -17.89
N SER A 603 20.76 -29.05 -17.07
CA SER A 603 21.73 -29.26 -15.99
C SER A 603 23.16 -29.35 -16.53
N ALA A 604 24.09 -28.63 -15.91
CA ALA A 604 25.48 -28.56 -16.35
C ALA A 604 26.46 -28.51 -15.17
N LYS A 605 27.69 -28.99 -15.37
CA LYS A 605 28.77 -28.82 -14.40
C LYS A 605 29.37 -27.42 -14.53
N LEU A 606 29.09 -26.57 -13.55
CA LEU A 606 29.62 -25.21 -13.51
C LEU A 606 31.06 -25.17 -13.01
N ARG A 607 31.80 -24.13 -13.39
CA ARG A 607 33.16 -23.84 -12.94
C ARG A 607 33.23 -22.42 -12.36
N GLY A 608 34.04 -22.26 -11.33
CA GLY A 608 34.31 -20.95 -10.77
C GLY A 608 35.07 -20.05 -11.74
N ILE A 609 34.79 -18.75 -11.71
CA ILE A 609 35.37 -17.75 -12.59
C ILE A 609 35.74 -16.46 -11.83
N ASP A 610 36.68 -15.70 -12.37
CA ASP A 610 36.79 -14.28 -12.03
C ASP A 610 35.72 -13.53 -12.85
N ILE A 611 34.71 -12.96 -12.20
CA ILE A 611 33.56 -12.35 -12.88
C ILE A 611 34.04 -11.04 -13.53
N PRO A 612 33.90 -10.88 -14.86
CA PRO A 612 34.34 -9.65 -15.52
C PRO A 612 33.56 -8.43 -14.99
N GLU A 613 34.28 -7.37 -14.62
CA GLU A 613 33.70 -6.16 -14.01
C GLU A 613 32.65 -5.50 -14.92
N GLU A 614 32.81 -5.60 -16.24
CA GLU A 614 31.82 -5.07 -17.20
C GLU A 614 30.46 -5.77 -17.16
N GLN A 615 30.39 -6.99 -16.59
CA GLN A 615 29.13 -7.71 -16.39
C GLN A 615 28.42 -7.30 -15.09
N VAL A 616 29.13 -6.68 -14.14
CA VAL A 616 28.58 -6.35 -12.82
C VAL A 616 27.38 -5.40 -12.90
N PRO A 617 27.41 -4.30 -13.68
CA PRO A 617 26.22 -3.44 -13.83
C PRO A 617 25.05 -4.16 -14.53
N LEU A 618 25.34 -5.18 -15.34
CA LEU A 618 24.36 -5.91 -16.16
C LEU A 618 23.68 -7.06 -15.42
N ALA A 619 24.24 -7.48 -14.28
CA ALA A 619 23.78 -8.59 -13.44
C ALA A 619 23.62 -8.19 -11.95
N ILE A 620 23.61 -6.87 -11.65
CA ILE A 620 23.69 -6.36 -10.28
C ILE A 620 22.61 -6.91 -9.36
N ASP A 621 21.45 -7.25 -9.92
CA ASP A 621 20.29 -7.74 -9.20
C ASP A 621 20.28 -9.28 -9.12
N GLU A 622 21.11 -9.97 -9.90
CA GLU A 622 21.17 -11.43 -10.03
C GLU A 622 22.30 -12.05 -9.20
N PHE A 623 23.19 -11.24 -8.61
CA PHE A 623 24.29 -11.74 -7.78
C PHE A 623 23.87 -12.66 -6.63
N PRO A 624 22.77 -12.41 -5.87
CA PRO A 624 22.32 -13.35 -4.85
C PRO A 624 22.17 -14.79 -5.35
N VAL A 625 21.55 -14.99 -6.52
CA VAL A 625 21.39 -16.33 -7.07
C VAL A 625 22.65 -16.84 -7.79
N LEU A 626 23.47 -15.95 -8.36
CA LEU A 626 24.78 -16.32 -8.90
C LEU A 626 25.75 -16.80 -7.80
N PHE A 627 25.62 -16.33 -6.56
CA PHE A 627 26.40 -16.86 -5.44
C PHE A 627 26.02 -18.32 -5.12
N ILE A 628 24.75 -18.69 -5.30
CA ILE A 628 24.32 -20.09 -5.21
C ILE A 628 24.93 -20.92 -6.34
N ALA A 629 24.92 -20.39 -7.58
CA ALA A 629 25.61 -21.03 -8.70
C ALA A 629 27.11 -21.23 -8.43
N ALA A 630 27.78 -20.21 -7.88
CA ALA A 630 29.20 -20.24 -7.52
C ALA A 630 29.51 -21.27 -6.43
N THR A 631 28.62 -21.41 -5.45
CA THR A 631 28.72 -22.43 -4.39
C THR A 631 28.70 -23.84 -4.97
N CYS A 632 27.88 -24.08 -5.99
CA CYS A 632 27.75 -25.37 -6.66
C CYS A 632 28.81 -25.63 -7.74
N ALA A 633 29.64 -24.64 -8.10
CA ALA A 633 30.63 -24.76 -9.17
C ALA A 633 31.91 -25.48 -8.74
N GLU A 634 32.70 -25.99 -9.69
CA GLU A 634 34.05 -26.49 -9.42
C GLU A 634 35.07 -25.34 -9.45
N GLY A 635 35.79 -25.10 -8.36
CA GLY A 635 36.81 -24.03 -8.28
C GLY A 635 36.33 -22.76 -7.59
N GLU A 636 37.13 -21.70 -7.63
CA GLU A 636 36.84 -20.42 -6.96
C GLU A 636 36.12 -19.45 -7.90
N THR A 637 35.11 -18.74 -7.37
CA THR A 637 34.47 -17.61 -8.05
C THR A 637 34.77 -16.31 -7.29
N VAL A 638 35.14 -15.26 -8.01
CA VAL A 638 35.48 -13.96 -7.43
C VAL A 638 34.63 -12.85 -8.05
N LEU A 639 33.99 -12.05 -7.21
CA LEU A 639 33.29 -10.81 -7.59
C LEU A 639 34.06 -9.60 -7.05
N ARG A 640 34.25 -8.59 -7.90
CA ARG A 640 34.84 -7.27 -7.58
C ARG A 640 34.01 -6.14 -8.18
N GLY A 641 34.22 -4.90 -7.74
CA GLY A 641 33.55 -3.71 -8.29
C GLY A 641 32.03 -3.67 -8.11
N ALA A 642 31.51 -4.31 -7.07
CA ALA A 642 30.09 -4.48 -6.78
C ALA A 642 29.64 -3.78 -5.49
N GLU A 643 30.26 -2.65 -5.10
CA GLU A 643 29.93 -1.88 -3.89
C GLU A 643 28.43 -1.50 -3.84
N GLU A 644 27.82 -1.31 -5.00
CA GLU A 644 26.42 -0.95 -5.17
C GLU A 644 25.45 -2.02 -4.63
N LEU A 645 25.90 -3.28 -4.45
CA LEU A 645 25.12 -4.34 -3.78
C LEU A 645 24.91 -4.08 -2.29
N ARG A 646 25.78 -3.28 -1.65
CA ARG A 646 25.72 -2.98 -0.21
C ARG A 646 24.62 -1.99 0.16
N VAL A 647 24.10 -1.25 -0.82
CA VAL A 647 23.16 -0.13 -0.65
C VAL A 647 21.81 -0.37 -1.34
N LYS A 648 21.46 -1.65 -1.55
CA LYS A 648 20.16 -2.07 -2.10
C LYS A 648 19.10 -2.13 -0.99
N GLU A 649 18.11 -3.00 -1.12
CA GLU A 649 17.11 -3.25 -0.07
C GLU A 649 17.75 -3.70 1.25
N SER A 650 18.87 -4.41 1.15
CA SER A 650 19.79 -4.77 2.23
C SER A 650 21.25 -4.65 1.75
N ASP A 651 22.22 -4.90 2.64
CA ASP A 651 23.59 -5.21 2.21
C ASP A 651 23.61 -6.63 1.66
N ARG A 652 23.33 -6.79 0.36
CA ARG A 652 23.16 -8.10 -0.27
C ARG A 652 24.43 -8.95 -0.24
N ILE A 653 25.61 -8.34 -0.18
CA ILE A 653 26.87 -9.08 -0.06
C ILE A 653 26.92 -9.74 1.33
N GLN A 654 26.71 -8.94 2.38
CA GLN A 654 26.81 -9.45 3.75
C GLN A 654 25.68 -10.43 4.06
N VAL A 655 24.44 -10.11 3.68
CA VAL A 655 23.28 -10.97 3.95
C VAL A 655 23.39 -12.32 3.24
N MET A 656 23.89 -12.34 1.99
CA MET A 656 24.17 -13.62 1.31
C MET A 656 25.29 -14.41 1.98
N ALA A 657 26.37 -13.75 2.41
CA ALA A 657 27.47 -14.40 3.11
C ALA A 657 27.01 -15.02 4.43
N ASP A 658 26.20 -14.31 5.21
CA ASP A 658 25.64 -14.78 6.48
C ASP A 658 24.68 -15.96 6.26
N GLY A 659 23.79 -15.87 5.26
CA GLY A 659 22.90 -16.96 4.91
C GLY A 659 23.64 -18.20 4.40
N LEU A 660 24.69 -18.02 3.60
CA LEU A 660 25.55 -19.12 3.12
C LEU A 660 26.29 -19.78 4.29
N ALA A 661 26.82 -19.00 5.22
CA ALA A 661 27.44 -19.52 6.44
C ALA A 661 26.44 -20.32 7.30
N ALA A 662 25.18 -19.86 7.41
CA ALA A 662 24.13 -20.55 8.15
C ALA A 662 23.78 -21.93 7.57
N VAL A 663 24.07 -22.17 6.29
CA VAL A 663 23.94 -23.48 5.62
C VAL A 663 25.29 -24.15 5.39
N GLY A 664 26.35 -23.72 6.08
CA GLY A 664 27.65 -24.40 6.10
C GLY A 664 28.60 -24.08 4.94
N VAL A 665 28.35 -22.99 4.20
CA VAL A 665 29.19 -22.54 3.09
C VAL A 665 30.09 -21.39 3.53
N GLU A 666 31.40 -21.56 3.41
CA GLU A 666 32.38 -20.53 3.72
C GLU A 666 32.55 -19.56 2.54
N THR A 667 32.56 -18.26 2.84
CA THR A 667 32.81 -17.18 1.88
C THR A 667 33.78 -16.15 2.46
N THR A 668 34.46 -15.39 1.60
CA THR A 668 35.29 -14.25 2.02
C THR A 668 34.72 -12.96 1.43
N VAL A 669 34.11 -12.14 2.27
CA VAL A 669 33.56 -10.83 1.89
C VAL A 669 34.70 -9.82 1.73
N THR A 670 34.72 -9.10 0.61
CA THR A 670 35.64 -7.96 0.36
C THR A 670 34.86 -6.65 0.41
N ALA A 671 35.54 -5.50 0.42
CA ALA A 671 34.87 -4.19 0.46
C ALA A 671 33.90 -3.99 -0.73
N ASP A 672 34.28 -4.52 -1.90
CA ASP A 672 33.63 -4.34 -3.21
C ASP A 672 33.04 -5.64 -3.78
N GLY A 673 32.97 -6.72 -2.99
CA GLY A 673 32.56 -8.01 -3.54
C GLY A 673 32.68 -9.18 -2.57
N ILE A 674 32.86 -10.38 -3.13
CA ILE A 674 32.88 -11.64 -2.40
C ILE A 674 33.67 -12.70 -3.16
N ILE A 675 34.36 -13.57 -2.43
CA ILE A 675 35.04 -14.76 -2.94
C ILE A 675 34.32 -16.00 -2.41
N ILE A 676 33.97 -16.91 -3.32
CA ILE A 676 33.22 -18.14 -3.00
C ILE A 676 34.00 -19.33 -3.56
N ARG A 677 34.40 -20.24 -2.68
CA ARG A 677 35.00 -21.52 -3.09
C ARG A 677 33.88 -22.50 -3.41
N GLY A 678 33.77 -22.90 -4.66
CA GLY A 678 32.75 -23.84 -5.11
C GLY A 678 33.04 -25.29 -4.71
N GLY A 679 32.00 -26.13 -4.77
CA GLY A 679 32.05 -27.56 -4.44
C GLY A 679 31.84 -27.86 -2.96
N GLN A 680 31.52 -26.83 -2.17
CA GLN A 680 31.14 -26.98 -0.77
C GLN A 680 29.77 -27.66 -0.65
N ALA A 681 29.59 -28.47 0.40
CA ALA A 681 28.29 -29.06 0.70
C ALA A 681 27.36 -28.00 1.30
N ILE A 682 26.16 -27.86 0.73
CA ILE A 682 25.11 -27.02 1.30
C ILE A 682 24.36 -27.86 2.33
N GLY A 683 24.45 -27.50 3.60
CA GLY A 683 23.72 -28.13 4.69
C GLY A 683 22.27 -27.68 4.79
N GLY A 684 21.66 -27.95 5.94
CA GLY A 684 20.40 -27.32 6.34
C GLY A 684 20.67 -26.19 7.35
N GLY A 685 19.67 -25.35 7.60
CA GLY A 685 19.82 -24.22 8.52
C GLY A 685 18.65 -23.25 8.46
N THR A 686 18.73 -22.18 9.24
CA THR A 686 17.80 -21.06 9.19
C THR A 686 18.50 -19.83 8.63
N VAL A 687 17.90 -19.21 7.62
CA VAL A 687 18.40 -18.01 6.95
C VAL A 687 17.40 -16.88 7.15
N ASP A 688 17.89 -15.70 7.52
CA ASP A 688 17.09 -14.49 7.53
C ASP A 688 17.24 -13.78 6.18
N SER A 689 16.12 -13.50 5.50
CA SER A 689 16.16 -12.74 4.26
C SER A 689 16.33 -11.24 4.48
N HIS A 690 16.15 -10.74 5.70
CA HIS A 690 16.13 -9.32 6.04
C HIS A 690 15.14 -8.51 5.18
N GLY A 691 14.03 -9.15 4.81
CA GLY A 691 13.01 -8.59 3.94
C GLY A 691 13.45 -8.44 2.48
N ASP A 692 14.61 -8.97 2.08
CA ASP A 692 15.06 -8.96 0.69
C ASP A 692 14.58 -10.22 -0.05
N HIS A 693 13.60 -10.00 -0.94
CA HIS A 693 13.00 -11.02 -1.78
C HIS A 693 14.02 -11.85 -2.59
N ARG A 694 15.14 -11.25 -3.01
CA ARG A 694 16.15 -11.95 -3.81
C ARG A 694 16.96 -12.92 -2.99
N ILE A 695 17.21 -12.60 -1.72
CA ILE A 695 17.85 -13.51 -0.78
C ILE A 695 16.94 -14.72 -0.58
N ALA A 696 15.66 -14.48 -0.26
CA ALA A 696 14.68 -15.54 -0.04
C ALA A 696 14.56 -16.52 -1.22
N MET A 697 14.39 -15.99 -2.44
CA MET A 697 14.31 -16.81 -3.65
C MET A 697 15.63 -17.51 -3.98
N SER A 698 16.79 -16.92 -3.67
CA SER A 698 18.09 -17.57 -3.88
C SER A 698 18.26 -18.80 -2.99
N PHE A 699 17.87 -18.74 -1.72
CA PHE A 699 17.94 -19.91 -0.84
C PHE A 699 16.91 -20.99 -1.21
N ALA A 700 15.78 -20.62 -1.81
CA ALA A 700 14.87 -21.60 -2.44
C ALA A 700 15.55 -22.37 -3.58
N VAL A 701 16.39 -21.70 -4.38
CA VAL A 701 17.22 -22.37 -5.40
C VAL A 701 18.33 -23.21 -4.76
N ALA A 702 18.93 -22.74 -3.67
CA ALA A 702 19.99 -23.48 -2.95
C ALA A 702 19.51 -24.84 -2.40
N SER A 703 18.22 -24.97 -2.04
CA SER A 703 17.67 -26.20 -1.49
C SER A 703 17.76 -27.40 -2.45
N LEU A 704 17.80 -27.15 -3.76
CA LEU A 704 17.98 -28.20 -4.78
C LEU A 704 19.30 -28.97 -4.62
N ARG A 705 20.29 -28.35 -3.97
CA ARG A 705 21.62 -28.94 -3.72
C ARG A 705 21.94 -29.08 -2.22
N ALA A 706 20.97 -28.79 -1.36
CA ALA A 706 21.12 -28.95 0.08
C ALA A 706 21.05 -30.43 0.51
N SER A 707 21.74 -30.79 1.59
CA SER A 707 21.69 -32.12 2.20
C SER A 707 20.65 -32.25 3.31
N ALA A 708 20.07 -31.13 3.75
CA ALA A 708 19.03 -31.07 4.79
C ALA A 708 18.11 -29.85 4.56
N PRO A 709 16.93 -29.79 5.20
CA PRO A 709 15.99 -28.69 5.00
C PRO A 709 16.55 -27.31 5.36
N ILE A 710 16.11 -26.29 4.61
CA ILE A 710 16.43 -24.88 4.87
C ILE A 710 15.14 -24.15 5.25
N VAL A 711 15.20 -23.32 6.28
CA VAL A 711 14.11 -22.42 6.69
C VAL A 711 14.52 -21.00 6.38
N VAL A 712 13.69 -20.24 5.65
CA VAL A 712 13.96 -18.83 5.34
C VAL A 712 12.89 -17.95 5.94
N THR A 713 13.28 -16.98 6.77
CA THR A 713 12.36 -16.04 7.44
C THR A 713 12.21 -14.73 6.68
N ASP A 714 11.17 -13.97 7.02
CA ASP A 714 10.86 -12.63 6.47
C ASP A 714 10.61 -12.59 4.95
N CYS A 715 9.96 -13.62 4.42
CA CYS A 715 9.75 -13.81 2.98
C CYS A 715 8.55 -13.06 2.39
N ALA A 716 7.85 -12.22 3.16
CA ALA A 716 6.63 -11.55 2.73
C ALA A 716 6.85 -10.67 1.49
N ASN A 717 8.03 -10.05 1.40
CA ASN A 717 8.38 -9.17 0.29
C ASN A 717 8.58 -9.89 -1.05
N VAL A 718 8.61 -11.23 -1.10
CA VAL A 718 8.68 -11.97 -2.37
C VAL A 718 7.47 -11.67 -3.26
N ALA A 719 6.27 -11.58 -2.68
CA ALA A 719 5.05 -11.29 -3.42
C ALA A 719 5.05 -9.91 -4.10
N THR A 720 5.85 -8.95 -3.60
CA THR A 720 5.95 -7.59 -4.19
C THR A 720 6.65 -7.58 -5.54
N SER A 721 7.54 -8.54 -5.79
CA SER A 721 8.40 -8.61 -6.98
C SER A 721 8.09 -9.82 -7.87
N PHE A 722 7.73 -10.95 -7.28
CA PHE A 722 7.42 -12.21 -7.95
C PHE A 722 6.15 -12.81 -7.34
N PRO A 723 4.97 -12.23 -7.61
CA PRO A 723 3.70 -12.84 -7.23
C PRO A 723 3.59 -14.23 -7.87
N GLY A 724 3.16 -15.23 -7.09
CA GLY A 724 3.08 -16.62 -7.53
C GLY A 724 4.40 -17.39 -7.55
N PHE A 725 5.50 -16.85 -6.99
CA PHE A 725 6.80 -17.54 -6.96
C PHE A 725 6.71 -18.97 -6.39
N VAL A 726 6.05 -19.15 -5.24
CA VAL A 726 5.95 -20.45 -4.55
C VAL A 726 5.24 -21.48 -5.45
N GLU A 727 4.13 -21.10 -6.07
CA GLU A 727 3.37 -21.97 -6.97
C GLU A 727 4.20 -22.36 -8.20
N LEU A 728 4.88 -21.40 -8.81
CA LEU A 728 5.72 -21.66 -9.99
C LEU A 728 6.96 -22.51 -9.64
N ALA A 729 7.57 -22.26 -8.48
CA ALA A 729 8.67 -23.04 -7.95
C ALA A 729 8.25 -24.50 -7.71
N GLN A 730 7.11 -24.72 -7.06
CA GLN A 730 6.52 -26.06 -6.90
C GLN A 730 6.23 -26.74 -8.24
N GLY A 731 5.59 -26.02 -9.16
CA GLY A 731 5.21 -26.54 -10.48
C GLY A 731 6.39 -26.94 -11.37
N THR A 732 7.58 -26.41 -11.09
CA THR A 732 8.81 -26.74 -11.82
C THR A 732 9.72 -27.74 -11.10
N GLY A 733 9.46 -28.04 -9.83
CA GLY A 733 10.15 -29.10 -9.08
C GLY A 733 10.87 -28.68 -7.80
N ILE A 734 10.81 -27.40 -7.40
CA ILE A 734 11.34 -26.94 -6.10
C ILE A 734 10.36 -27.32 -4.99
N GLN A 735 10.84 -28.03 -3.97
CA GLN A 735 10.02 -28.41 -2.83
C GLN A 735 9.99 -27.30 -1.78
N ILE A 736 9.03 -26.39 -1.91
CA ILE A 736 8.85 -25.21 -1.07
C ILE A 736 7.45 -25.18 -0.46
N THR A 737 7.31 -24.75 0.79
CA THR A 737 6.02 -24.38 1.41
C THR A 737 6.15 -23.02 2.10
N ALA A 738 5.11 -22.19 2.00
CA ALA A 738 5.02 -20.91 2.71
C ALA A 738 4.08 -21.04 3.92
N GLU A 739 4.54 -20.63 5.09
CA GLU A 739 3.74 -20.56 6.32
C GLU A 739 3.57 -19.09 6.72
N GLU A 740 2.32 -18.67 6.98
CA GLU A 740 2.02 -17.38 7.59
C GLU A 740 2.15 -17.53 9.11
N GLY A 741 3.01 -16.72 9.72
CA GLY A 741 3.27 -16.69 11.17
C GLY A 741 2.22 -15.95 11.98
#